data_AF-A0A7C2W9G9-F1
#
_entry.id   AF-A0A7C2W9G9-F1
#
_cell.length_a   1.000
_cell.length_b   1.000
_cell.length_c   1.000
_cell.angle_alpha   90.00
_cell.angle_beta   90.00
_cell.angle_gamma   90.00
#
_symmetry.space_group_name_H-M   'P 1'
#
loop_
_entity.id
_entity.type
_entity.pdbx_description
1 polymer ?
#
loop_
_entity_poly.entity_id
_entity_poly.type
_entity_poly.pdbx_seq_one_letter_code
_entity_poly.pdbx_strand_id
1 'polypeptide(L)'
;TRQLTDFVAAGIGGLDGPAGLAIGPDGDLYVASNHTRQILRYDGSTGAFKNVVLSQPQLAPSAPNGVAFGPDGHLYSTWGQYQNKVIRYNVQTGSVEDFIPSGSGELVHPMGLAFASAQRLYVVSWENDRVNVYSSADGHFIGYISANGIPFDDPQWISQGPDGSLYVNGHLSGNVVKIQDDTCTPFISGLVYPCAIAVAPELAYYVNGATGSDNNDGLTPGSAFATIQKGIDAAADGYKVLVYPGVYTEELDFLGKAITVTSIAEPAALRAPGYYAASFYHAEGPGSVLSRFVVTESHAGFFCFYASPTLRNLTVVENTIGVLADSVSNPSISNCIFWGNSTGDLFSCTANYSRLSTLSGPGVGNINRDPQFADPANGDYHLKSESGRYQPSTGKWVRDSATSPCIDAGHPEQDVGEEPVPNGGRINMGAYGGTAWASKSLPSWRMCVRVYLEDGLTPLGPVEGYPSPDCNEPDAAFVYTPVGVGTKLTLVVTSSRAGAWNSDLLMRAPYRSRGRITCRGNGCADSLLPAAGTRTLLYSWADGTFSGLSHSGHHTAVPGDWYIVDFEATAPGRCIVEFDHWDPANPNVPWAVRELHFTHVRLPDLDGNGCVDFKDLALMTQQWMRTDCVEPDG
;
A
#
# COMPACT_ATOMS: atom_id res chain seq x y z
N THR A 1 -4.70 -32.86 0.47
CA THR A 1 -5.62 -32.67 -0.67
C THR A 1 -7.04 -32.89 -0.19
N ARG A 2 -7.85 -31.84 -0.06
CA ARG A 2 -9.28 -32.02 0.22
C ARG A 2 -9.89 -32.66 -1.03
N GLN A 3 -10.43 -33.88 -0.92
CA GLN A 3 -11.25 -34.42 -2.00
C GLN A 3 -12.53 -33.57 -2.05
N LEU A 4 -12.80 -33.01 -3.22
CA LEU A 4 -14.07 -32.35 -3.51
C LEU A 4 -15.11 -33.46 -3.77
N THR A 5 -16.20 -33.42 -3.02
CA THR A 5 -17.37 -34.26 -3.24
C THR A 5 -18.54 -33.37 -3.61
N ASP A 6 -19.47 -33.89 -4.40
CA ASP A 6 -20.71 -33.17 -4.73
C ASP A 6 -21.50 -32.89 -3.44
N PHE A 7 -21.71 -31.60 -3.14
CA PHE A 7 -22.54 -31.21 -2.01
C PHE A 7 -24.02 -31.44 -2.29
N VAL A 8 -24.47 -31.08 -3.50
CA VAL A 8 -25.79 -31.45 -4.05
C VAL A 8 -25.54 -32.30 -5.29
N ALA A 9 -25.97 -33.56 -5.25
CA ALA A 9 -25.84 -34.45 -6.40
C ALA A 9 -26.76 -34.02 -7.56
N ALA A 10 -26.34 -34.29 -8.80
CA ALA A 10 -27.10 -33.93 -9.99
C ALA A 10 -28.53 -34.52 -9.99
N GLY A 11 -29.51 -33.73 -10.41
CA GLY A 11 -30.92 -34.13 -10.54
C GLY A 11 -31.71 -34.23 -9.22
N ILE A 12 -31.06 -34.07 -8.07
CA ILE A 12 -31.75 -34.02 -6.77
C ILE A 12 -32.72 -32.83 -6.76
N GLY A 13 -33.98 -33.07 -6.36
CA GLY A 13 -35.03 -32.06 -6.39
C GLY A 13 -35.46 -31.61 -7.79
N GLY A 14 -35.01 -32.29 -8.85
CA GLY A 14 -35.24 -31.88 -10.24
C GLY A 14 -34.28 -30.80 -10.73
N LEU A 15 -33.16 -30.55 -10.05
CA LEU A 15 -32.19 -29.53 -10.43
C LEU A 15 -31.67 -29.73 -11.85
N ASP A 16 -31.90 -28.72 -12.70
CA ASP A 16 -31.36 -28.64 -14.06
C ASP A 16 -30.92 -27.20 -14.37
N GLY A 17 -29.77 -27.06 -15.01
CA GLY A 17 -29.11 -25.79 -15.30
C GLY A 17 -28.95 -24.87 -14.08
N PRO A 18 -28.22 -25.26 -13.02
CA PRO A 18 -27.95 -24.36 -11.89
C PRO A 18 -27.18 -23.12 -12.37
N ALA A 19 -27.77 -21.94 -12.24
CA ALA A 19 -27.18 -20.68 -12.73
C ALA A 19 -26.67 -19.77 -11.61
N GLY A 20 -27.26 -19.87 -10.42
CA GLY A 20 -26.95 -19.01 -9.29
C GLY A 20 -27.32 -19.65 -7.98
N LEU A 21 -26.60 -19.30 -6.91
CA LEU A 21 -26.85 -19.83 -5.57
C LEU A 21 -26.65 -18.77 -4.48
N ALA A 22 -27.35 -18.94 -3.36
CA ALA A 22 -27.21 -18.12 -2.17
C ALA A 22 -27.48 -18.94 -0.90
N ILE A 23 -26.81 -18.60 0.19
CA ILE A 23 -27.16 -19.10 1.53
C ILE A 23 -28.17 -18.12 2.15
N GLY A 24 -29.30 -18.65 2.60
CA GLY A 24 -30.35 -17.88 3.24
C GLY A 24 -30.02 -17.52 4.70
N PRO A 25 -30.74 -16.55 5.28
CA PRO A 25 -30.60 -16.20 6.70
C PRO A 25 -31.00 -17.35 7.65
N ASP A 26 -31.69 -18.37 7.12
CA ASP A 26 -32.02 -19.61 7.81
C ASP A 26 -30.93 -20.69 7.69
N GLY A 27 -29.82 -20.39 7.02
CA GLY A 27 -28.71 -21.30 6.79
C GLY A 27 -28.93 -22.32 5.67
N ASP A 28 -30.04 -22.25 4.93
CA ASP A 28 -30.30 -23.15 3.81
C ASP A 28 -29.71 -22.64 2.48
N LEU A 29 -29.45 -23.56 1.55
CA LEU A 29 -28.96 -23.26 0.21
C LEU A 29 -30.12 -23.07 -0.76
N TYR A 30 -30.15 -21.93 -1.44
CA TYR A 30 -31.13 -21.58 -2.48
C TYR A 30 -30.44 -21.58 -3.84
N VAL A 31 -31.02 -22.25 -4.83
CA VAL A 31 -30.42 -22.42 -6.16
C VAL A 31 -31.41 -22.06 -7.25
N ALA A 32 -31.01 -21.17 -8.15
CA ALA A 32 -31.71 -20.90 -9.40
C ALA A 32 -31.50 -22.07 -10.37
N SER A 33 -32.56 -22.83 -10.59
CA SER A 33 -32.61 -23.90 -11.59
C SER A 33 -33.17 -23.30 -12.88
N ASN A 34 -32.26 -22.86 -13.76
CA ASN A 34 -32.60 -22.07 -14.93
C ASN A 34 -33.49 -22.86 -15.92
N HIS A 35 -33.11 -24.09 -16.24
CA HIS A 35 -33.83 -24.91 -17.22
C HIS A 35 -35.22 -25.36 -16.72
N THR A 36 -35.39 -25.55 -15.41
CA THR A 36 -36.71 -25.85 -14.84
C THR A 36 -37.53 -24.60 -14.51
N ARG A 37 -36.91 -23.41 -14.58
CA ARG A 37 -37.50 -22.10 -14.23
C ARG A 37 -37.97 -22.05 -12.78
N GLN A 38 -37.20 -22.65 -11.89
CA GLN A 38 -37.52 -22.76 -10.47
C GLN A 38 -36.40 -22.19 -9.60
N ILE A 39 -36.77 -21.77 -8.40
CA ILE A 39 -35.80 -21.64 -7.31
C ILE A 39 -36.03 -22.81 -6.36
N LEU A 40 -34.97 -23.59 -6.14
CA LEU A 40 -34.97 -24.79 -5.31
C LEU A 40 -34.25 -24.50 -3.99
N ARG A 41 -34.70 -25.12 -2.90
CA ARG A 41 -34.09 -25.01 -1.57
C ARG A 41 -33.56 -26.35 -1.09
N TYR A 42 -32.37 -26.32 -0.53
CA TYR A 42 -31.64 -27.44 0.02
C TYR A 42 -31.18 -27.12 1.43
N ASP A 43 -30.97 -28.15 2.23
CA ASP A 43 -30.36 -28.02 3.53
C ASP A 43 -28.90 -27.56 3.38
N GLY A 44 -28.53 -26.44 4.01
CA GLY A 44 -27.21 -25.85 3.82
C GLY A 44 -26.07 -26.58 4.53
N SER A 45 -26.38 -27.60 5.34
CA SER A 45 -25.38 -28.44 6.00
C SER A 45 -25.17 -29.79 5.31
N THR A 46 -26.19 -30.31 4.65
CA THR A 46 -26.20 -31.66 4.07
C THR A 46 -26.41 -31.71 2.56
N GLY A 47 -26.87 -30.62 1.95
CA GLY A 47 -27.25 -30.57 0.53
C GLY A 47 -28.54 -31.32 0.21
N ALA A 48 -29.29 -31.79 1.20
CA ALA A 48 -30.54 -32.51 1.00
C ALA A 48 -31.63 -31.57 0.44
N PHE A 49 -32.37 -32.02 -0.58
CA PHE A 49 -33.48 -31.24 -1.13
C PHE A 49 -34.59 -31.06 -0.09
N LYS A 50 -35.08 -29.83 0.07
CA LYS A 50 -36.19 -29.50 0.97
C LYS A 50 -37.47 -29.26 0.19
N ASN A 51 -37.49 -28.28 -0.70
CA ASN A 51 -38.68 -27.93 -1.47
C ASN A 51 -38.38 -26.99 -2.66
N VAL A 52 -39.38 -26.81 -3.51
CA VAL A 52 -39.43 -25.73 -4.51
C VAL A 52 -39.90 -24.45 -3.81
N VAL A 53 -39.11 -23.39 -3.89
CA VAL A 53 -39.39 -22.07 -3.29
C VAL A 53 -40.23 -21.22 -4.23
N LEU A 54 -39.87 -21.25 -5.52
CA LEU A 54 -40.55 -20.47 -6.54
C LEU A 54 -40.73 -21.33 -7.79
N SER A 55 -41.97 -21.44 -8.24
CA SER A 55 -42.34 -22.05 -9.52
C SER A 55 -43.56 -21.31 -10.06
N GLN A 56 -43.38 -20.41 -11.02
CA GLN A 56 -44.50 -19.64 -11.55
C GLN A 56 -44.64 -19.80 -13.07
N PRO A 57 -45.77 -20.33 -13.57
CA PRO A 57 -46.10 -20.32 -14.99
C PRO A 57 -46.24 -18.90 -15.56
N GLN A 58 -46.55 -17.90 -14.71
CA GLN A 58 -46.78 -16.50 -15.10
C GLN A 58 -45.51 -15.73 -15.45
N LEU A 59 -44.32 -16.27 -15.11
CA LEU A 59 -43.03 -15.68 -15.46
C LEU A 59 -42.45 -16.28 -16.77
N ALA A 60 -43.18 -17.16 -17.45
CA ALA A 60 -42.82 -17.64 -18.78
C ALA A 60 -42.86 -16.47 -19.79
N PRO A 61 -41.88 -16.39 -20.73
CA PRO A 61 -40.86 -17.39 -21.07
C PRO A 61 -39.52 -17.26 -20.31
N SER A 62 -39.42 -16.46 -19.25
CA SER A 62 -38.14 -16.15 -18.58
C SER A 62 -37.69 -17.24 -17.58
N ALA A 63 -36.42 -17.18 -17.19
CA ALA A 63 -35.77 -18.11 -16.25
C ALA A 63 -34.91 -17.34 -15.22
N PRO A 64 -34.78 -17.84 -13.98
CA PRO A 64 -33.96 -17.23 -12.96
C PRO A 64 -32.47 -17.46 -13.27
N ASN A 65 -31.66 -16.43 -13.06
CA ASN A 65 -30.19 -16.50 -13.19
C ASN A 65 -29.54 -16.40 -11.80
N GLY A 66 -29.40 -15.17 -11.29
CA GLY A 66 -28.87 -14.88 -9.97
C GLY A 66 -29.93 -14.96 -8.88
N VAL A 67 -29.48 -15.26 -7.67
CA VAL A 67 -30.28 -15.22 -6.44
C VAL A 67 -29.45 -14.58 -5.33
N ALA A 68 -30.07 -13.75 -4.50
CA ALA A 68 -29.45 -13.14 -3.32
C ALA A 68 -30.50 -12.79 -2.27
N PHE A 69 -30.14 -12.82 -0.99
CA PHE A 69 -31.00 -12.29 0.07
C PHE A 69 -30.68 -10.81 0.31
N GLY A 70 -31.74 -9.99 0.38
CA GLY A 70 -31.63 -8.57 0.71
C GLY A 70 -31.55 -8.33 2.22
N PRO A 71 -31.15 -7.12 2.63
CA PRO A 71 -31.12 -6.70 4.04
C PRO A 71 -32.51 -6.70 4.69
N ASP A 72 -33.57 -6.70 3.88
CA ASP A 72 -34.97 -6.83 4.32
C ASP A 72 -35.40 -8.30 4.55
N GLY A 73 -34.49 -9.26 4.39
CA GLY A 73 -34.73 -10.69 4.56
C GLY A 73 -35.47 -11.36 3.40
N HIS A 74 -35.75 -10.65 2.30
CA HIS A 74 -36.42 -11.20 1.13
C HIS A 74 -35.41 -11.80 0.14
N LEU A 75 -35.87 -12.76 -0.66
CA LEU A 75 -35.10 -13.34 -1.74
C LEU A 75 -35.28 -12.52 -3.01
N TYR A 76 -34.18 -12.11 -3.63
CA TYR A 76 -34.15 -11.40 -4.90
C TYR A 76 -33.61 -12.32 -5.97
N SER A 77 -34.16 -12.23 -7.18
CA SER A 77 -33.68 -13.01 -8.32
C SER A 77 -33.75 -12.23 -9.61
N THR A 78 -32.72 -12.37 -10.44
CA THR A 78 -32.63 -11.77 -11.77
C THR A 78 -33.24 -12.68 -12.83
N TRP A 79 -33.95 -12.08 -13.78
CA TRP A 79 -34.68 -12.78 -14.83
C TRP A 79 -34.30 -12.19 -16.19
N GLY A 80 -33.45 -12.93 -16.91
CA GLY A 80 -32.76 -12.46 -18.10
C GLY A 80 -33.59 -12.55 -19.38
N GLN A 81 -33.95 -13.77 -19.77
CA GLN A 81 -34.55 -14.00 -21.08
C GLN A 81 -35.92 -13.31 -21.19
N TYR A 82 -36.02 -12.33 -22.10
CA TYR A 82 -37.23 -11.58 -22.49
C TYR A 82 -37.86 -10.62 -21.49
N GLN A 83 -37.50 -10.66 -20.20
CA GLN A 83 -38.13 -9.81 -19.18
C GLN A 83 -37.21 -8.75 -18.59
N ASN A 84 -35.89 -8.97 -18.58
CA ASN A 84 -34.90 -7.99 -18.08
C ASN A 84 -35.32 -7.31 -16.77
N LYS A 85 -35.55 -8.12 -15.72
CA LYS A 85 -36.12 -7.64 -14.45
C LYS A 85 -35.47 -8.28 -13.24
N VAL A 86 -35.75 -7.73 -12.07
CA VAL A 86 -35.45 -8.34 -10.76
C VAL A 86 -36.74 -8.50 -9.98
N ILE A 87 -37.01 -9.72 -9.52
CA ILE A 87 -38.15 -9.98 -8.64
C ILE A 87 -37.70 -9.96 -7.18
N ARG A 88 -38.61 -9.57 -6.29
CA ARG A 88 -38.48 -9.77 -4.84
C ARG A 88 -39.53 -10.79 -4.38
N TYR A 89 -39.10 -11.76 -3.59
CA TYR A 89 -39.91 -12.85 -3.09
C TYR A 89 -39.82 -12.92 -1.56
N ASN A 90 -40.98 -12.89 -0.90
CA ASN A 90 -41.06 -13.13 0.53
C ASN A 90 -41.17 -14.65 0.77
N VAL A 91 -40.10 -15.23 1.33
CA VAL A 91 -40.04 -16.68 1.60
C VAL A 91 -41.00 -17.15 2.70
N GLN A 92 -41.56 -16.23 3.51
CA GLN A 92 -42.49 -16.54 4.60
C GLN A 92 -43.95 -16.48 4.13
N THR A 93 -44.32 -15.48 3.35
CA THR A 93 -45.70 -15.24 2.88
C THR A 93 -45.97 -15.80 1.48
N GLY A 94 -44.91 -16.04 0.70
CA GLY A 94 -45.00 -16.46 -0.70
C GLY A 94 -45.31 -15.34 -1.70
N SER A 95 -45.32 -14.07 -1.28
CA SER A 95 -45.59 -12.94 -2.18
C SER A 95 -44.42 -12.67 -3.12
N VAL A 96 -44.72 -12.39 -4.39
CA VAL A 96 -43.77 -12.03 -5.45
C VAL A 96 -44.14 -10.65 -6.00
N GLU A 97 -43.15 -9.81 -6.26
CA GLU A 97 -43.32 -8.56 -7.01
C GLU A 97 -42.14 -8.29 -7.96
N ASP A 98 -42.41 -7.50 -9.00
CA ASP A 98 -41.38 -6.98 -9.91
C ASP A 98 -40.72 -5.77 -9.25
N PHE A 99 -39.66 -6.03 -8.46
CA PHE A 99 -38.95 -5.01 -7.70
C PHE A 99 -38.19 -4.04 -8.61
N ILE A 100 -37.49 -4.56 -9.62
CA ILE A 100 -36.95 -3.76 -10.73
C ILE A 100 -37.72 -4.20 -11.98
N PRO A 101 -38.66 -3.39 -12.49
CA PRO A 101 -39.46 -3.75 -13.65
C PRO A 101 -38.66 -3.70 -14.95
N SER A 102 -39.16 -4.38 -15.98
CA SER A 102 -38.58 -4.37 -17.33
C SER A 102 -38.42 -2.94 -17.87
N GLY A 103 -37.27 -2.66 -18.49
CA GLY A 103 -36.94 -1.33 -19.03
C GLY A 103 -36.36 -0.34 -18.03
N SER A 104 -36.27 -0.69 -16.74
CA SER A 104 -35.65 0.17 -15.72
C SER A 104 -34.13 0.22 -15.88
N GLY A 105 -33.57 1.40 -16.16
CA GLY A 105 -32.12 1.64 -16.19
C GLY A 105 -31.37 0.98 -17.35
N GLU A 106 -32.07 0.66 -18.45
CA GLU A 106 -31.48 -0.09 -19.58
C GLU A 106 -30.87 -1.44 -19.13
N LEU A 107 -31.49 -2.09 -18.15
CA LEU A 107 -31.10 -3.43 -17.73
C LEU A 107 -31.29 -4.41 -18.88
N VAL A 108 -30.25 -5.15 -19.25
CA VAL A 108 -30.32 -6.14 -20.33
C VAL A 108 -29.63 -7.42 -19.88
N HIS A 109 -30.38 -8.52 -19.97
CA HIS A 109 -29.97 -9.85 -19.54
C HIS A 109 -29.28 -9.88 -18.16
N PRO A 110 -30.00 -9.56 -17.08
CA PRO A 110 -29.38 -9.55 -15.76
C PRO A 110 -28.87 -10.93 -15.32
N MET A 111 -27.66 -10.98 -14.73
CA MET A 111 -27.05 -12.20 -14.18
C MET A 111 -26.85 -12.11 -12.67
N GLY A 112 -25.63 -11.84 -12.18
CA GLY A 112 -25.37 -11.67 -10.76
C GLY A 112 -26.02 -10.41 -10.17
N LEU A 113 -26.35 -10.46 -8.88
CA LEU A 113 -26.80 -9.31 -8.11
C LEU A 113 -26.19 -9.35 -6.70
N ALA A 114 -25.88 -8.19 -6.13
CA ALA A 114 -25.34 -8.07 -4.77
C ALA A 114 -25.81 -6.77 -4.09
N PHE A 115 -26.10 -6.86 -2.80
CA PHE A 115 -26.36 -5.69 -1.95
C PHE A 115 -25.03 -5.22 -1.36
N ALA A 116 -24.57 -4.02 -1.75
CA ALA A 116 -23.33 -3.47 -1.19
C ALA A 116 -23.55 -2.76 0.15
N SER A 117 -24.79 -2.32 0.41
CA SER A 117 -25.20 -1.69 1.65
C SER A 117 -26.71 -1.83 1.82
N ALA A 118 -27.23 -1.37 2.96
CA ALA A 118 -28.67 -1.27 3.18
C ALA A 118 -29.39 -0.33 2.19
N GLN A 119 -28.66 0.44 1.37
CA GLN A 119 -29.21 1.45 0.46
C GLN A 119 -29.02 1.14 -1.03
N ARG A 120 -28.10 0.23 -1.40
CA ARG A 120 -27.72 0.01 -2.81
C ARG A 120 -27.71 -1.46 -3.20
N LEU A 121 -28.37 -1.74 -4.33
CA LEU A 121 -28.39 -3.01 -5.04
C LEU A 121 -27.65 -2.85 -6.37
N TYR A 122 -26.69 -3.73 -6.62
CA TYR A 122 -25.93 -3.79 -7.86
C TYR A 122 -26.37 -5.00 -8.67
N VAL A 123 -26.67 -4.81 -9.95
CA VAL A 123 -27.16 -5.85 -10.85
C VAL A 123 -26.31 -5.85 -12.11
N VAL A 124 -25.69 -6.99 -12.39
CA VAL A 124 -24.86 -7.19 -13.58
C VAL A 124 -25.76 -7.25 -14.81
N SER A 125 -25.41 -6.49 -15.84
CA SER A 125 -26.10 -6.39 -17.13
C SER A 125 -25.09 -6.75 -18.23
N TRP A 126 -25.09 -8.02 -18.65
CA TRP A 126 -23.94 -8.57 -19.40
C TRP A 126 -23.86 -8.06 -20.84
N GLU A 127 -24.99 -7.91 -21.54
CA GLU A 127 -24.97 -7.57 -22.97
C GLU A 127 -24.52 -6.12 -23.25
N ASN A 128 -24.62 -5.23 -22.26
CA ASN A 128 -24.19 -3.84 -22.40
C ASN A 128 -23.00 -3.47 -21.51
N ASP A 129 -22.28 -4.47 -20.98
CA ASP A 129 -21.05 -4.34 -20.18
C ASP A 129 -21.20 -3.39 -18.99
N ARG A 130 -22.27 -3.56 -18.22
CA ARG A 130 -22.60 -2.70 -17.09
C ARG A 130 -22.85 -3.45 -15.80
N VAL A 131 -22.63 -2.73 -14.72
CA VAL A 131 -23.24 -3.01 -13.42
C VAL A 131 -24.22 -1.88 -13.12
N ASN A 132 -25.51 -2.16 -13.20
CA ASN A 132 -26.55 -1.20 -12.89
C ASN A 132 -26.71 -1.07 -11.37
N VAL A 133 -26.93 0.15 -10.91
CA VAL A 133 -27.09 0.51 -9.49
C VAL A 133 -28.53 0.94 -9.26
N TYR A 134 -29.18 0.31 -8.30
CA TYR A 134 -30.55 0.58 -7.88
C TYR A 134 -30.60 0.84 -6.38
N SER A 135 -31.64 1.53 -5.94
CA SER A 135 -31.98 1.61 -4.53
C SER A 135 -32.50 0.27 -4.03
N SER A 136 -31.92 -0.21 -2.94
CA SER A 136 -32.38 -1.44 -2.26
C SER A 136 -33.74 -1.27 -1.57
N ALA A 137 -34.20 -0.04 -1.34
CA ALA A 137 -35.45 0.21 -0.64
C ALA A 137 -36.69 0.02 -1.55
N ASP A 138 -36.58 0.43 -2.80
CA ASP A 138 -37.73 0.57 -3.72
C ASP A 138 -37.41 0.21 -5.18
N GLY A 139 -36.18 -0.18 -5.50
CA GLY A 139 -35.79 -0.64 -6.84
C GLY A 139 -35.66 0.48 -7.86
N HIS A 140 -35.67 1.77 -7.45
CA HIS A 140 -35.45 2.86 -8.38
C HIS A 140 -34.02 2.85 -8.93
N PHE A 141 -33.87 3.16 -10.21
CA PHE A 141 -32.57 3.23 -10.86
C PHE A 141 -31.78 4.46 -10.41
N ILE A 142 -30.55 4.26 -9.94
CA ILE A 142 -29.65 5.32 -9.47
C ILE A 142 -28.66 5.69 -10.57
N GLY A 143 -28.09 4.70 -11.25
CA GLY A 143 -27.04 4.89 -12.25
C GLY A 143 -26.43 3.56 -12.66
N TYR A 144 -25.31 3.61 -13.37
CA TYR A 144 -24.57 2.40 -13.75
C TYR A 144 -23.08 2.66 -13.70
N ILE A 145 -22.35 1.55 -13.57
CA ILE A 145 -20.90 1.48 -13.71
C ILE A 145 -20.64 0.82 -15.06
N SER A 146 -19.97 1.53 -15.97
CA SER A 146 -19.62 1.02 -17.31
C SER A 146 -18.10 0.91 -17.50
N ALA A 147 -17.72 0.09 -18.47
CA ALA A 147 -16.34 -0.16 -18.91
C ALA A 147 -15.63 1.05 -19.57
N ASN A 148 -16.00 2.30 -19.26
CA ASN A 148 -15.31 3.50 -19.75
C ASN A 148 -13.93 3.64 -19.09
N GLY A 149 -12.96 2.81 -19.52
CA GLY A 149 -11.59 2.76 -19.02
C GLY A 149 -11.26 1.62 -18.06
N ILE A 150 -12.14 0.61 -17.91
CA ILE A 150 -11.97 -0.51 -16.97
C ILE A 150 -12.18 -1.84 -17.70
N PRO A 151 -11.35 -2.88 -17.47
CA PRO A 151 -11.19 -3.97 -18.44
C PRO A 151 -12.14 -5.16 -18.25
N PHE A 152 -13.42 -5.00 -17.91
CA PHE A 152 -14.35 -6.14 -17.88
C PHE A 152 -15.36 -6.08 -19.03
N ASP A 153 -15.39 -7.17 -19.81
CA ASP A 153 -16.24 -7.49 -20.97
C ASP A 153 -17.02 -8.77 -20.66
N ASP A 154 -18.32 -8.77 -20.96
CA ASP A 154 -19.29 -9.80 -20.62
C ASP A 154 -19.30 -10.11 -19.11
N PRO A 155 -19.70 -9.15 -18.26
CA PRO A 155 -19.74 -9.38 -16.83
C PRO A 155 -20.83 -10.39 -16.49
N GLN A 156 -20.52 -11.41 -15.68
CA GLN A 156 -21.49 -12.47 -15.35
C GLN A 156 -21.91 -12.49 -13.88
N TRP A 157 -20.96 -12.36 -12.95
CA TRP A 157 -21.26 -12.48 -11.52
C TRP A 157 -20.71 -11.31 -10.72
N ILE A 158 -21.35 -11.05 -9.58
CA ILE A 158 -20.94 -10.05 -8.61
C ILE A 158 -21.08 -10.62 -7.20
N SER A 159 -20.07 -10.39 -6.36
CA SER A 159 -20.07 -10.81 -4.95
C SER A 159 -19.51 -9.71 -4.05
N GLN A 160 -20.11 -9.56 -2.87
CA GLN A 160 -19.64 -8.62 -1.86
C GLN A 160 -18.56 -9.26 -0.99
N GLY A 161 -17.48 -8.53 -0.73
CA GLY A 161 -16.47 -8.87 0.26
C GLY A 161 -16.77 -8.31 1.65
N PRO A 162 -16.02 -8.76 2.67
CA PRO A 162 -16.24 -8.36 4.07
C PRO A 162 -15.98 -6.88 4.34
N ASP A 163 -15.19 -6.20 3.50
CA ASP A 163 -14.93 -4.76 3.57
C ASP A 163 -16.02 -3.92 2.88
N GLY A 164 -17.09 -4.55 2.41
CA GLY A 164 -18.19 -3.92 1.68
C GLY A 164 -17.93 -3.74 0.18
N SER A 165 -16.72 -4.01 -0.31
CA SER A 165 -16.38 -3.89 -1.72
C SER A 165 -17.03 -5.00 -2.54
N LEU A 166 -17.30 -4.73 -3.82
CA LEU A 166 -17.85 -5.72 -4.73
C LEU A 166 -16.76 -6.24 -5.66
N TYR A 167 -16.90 -7.49 -6.08
CA TYR A 167 -16.00 -8.14 -7.03
C TYR A 167 -16.81 -8.64 -8.20
N VAL A 168 -16.46 -8.20 -9.40
CA VAL A 168 -17.15 -8.52 -10.65
C VAL A 168 -16.20 -9.22 -11.60
N ASN A 169 -16.57 -10.40 -12.11
CA ASN A 169 -15.78 -11.06 -13.15
C ASN A 169 -16.24 -10.59 -14.53
N GLY A 170 -15.29 -10.33 -15.41
CA GLY A 170 -15.53 -10.25 -16.84
C GLY A 170 -15.21 -11.59 -17.51
N HIS A 171 -16.20 -12.20 -18.14
CA HIS A 171 -16.09 -13.54 -18.72
C HIS A 171 -15.14 -13.56 -19.92
N LEU A 172 -15.38 -12.69 -20.91
CA LEU A 172 -14.55 -12.63 -22.12
C LEU A 172 -13.18 -11.98 -21.86
N SER A 173 -13.15 -11.04 -20.93
CA SER A 173 -11.95 -10.30 -20.53
C SER A 173 -11.02 -11.07 -19.59
N GLY A 174 -11.48 -12.17 -18.98
CA GLY A 174 -10.63 -13.05 -18.18
C GLY A 174 -10.08 -12.38 -16.92
N ASN A 175 -10.86 -11.52 -16.28
CA ASN A 175 -10.42 -10.75 -15.13
C ASN A 175 -11.49 -10.63 -14.03
N VAL A 176 -11.06 -10.12 -12.89
CA VAL A 176 -11.93 -9.67 -11.80
C VAL A 176 -11.58 -8.22 -11.49
N VAL A 177 -12.60 -7.41 -11.31
CA VAL A 177 -12.49 -6.01 -10.92
C VAL A 177 -13.13 -5.82 -9.55
N LYS A 178 -12.45 -5.05 -8.69
CA LYS A 178 -12.96 -4.61 -7.40
C LYS A 178 -13.69 -3.29 -7.59
N ILE A 179 -14.90 -3.15 -7.07
CA ILE A 179 -15.69 -1.91 -7.04
C ILE A 179 -15.79 -1.46 -5.59
N GLN A 180 -15.35 -0.24 -5.32
CA GLN A 180 -15.44 0.42 -4.02
C GLN A 180 -15.80 1.89 -4.25
N ASP A 181 -16.86 2.37 -3.58
CA ASP A 181 -17.38 3.74 -3.78
C ASP A 181 -17.63 4.10 -5.25
N ASP A 182 -18.23 3.16 -5.99
CA ASP A 182 -18.48 3.21 -7.44
C ASP A 182 -17.21 3.39 -8.32
N THR A 183 -16.03 3.32 -7.72
CA THR A 183 -14.74 3.30 -8.41
C THR A 183 -14.33 1.86 -8.64
N CYS A 184 -13.95 1.51 -9.86
CA CYS A 184 -13.44 0.17 -10.13
C CYS A 184 -11.93 0.13 -10.34
N THR A 185 -11.29 -0.89 -9.77
CA THR A 185 -9.86 -1.14 -9.85
C THR A 185 -9.60 -2.58 -10.30
N PRO A 186 -8.60 -2.82 -11.19
CA PRO A 186 -8.20 -4.17 -11.54
C PRO A 186 -7.83 -4.97 -10.29
N PHE A 187 -8.34 -6.19 -10.14
CA PHE A 187 -8.08 -7.03 -8.97
C PHE A 187 -7.33 -8.32 -9.34
N ILE A 188 -7.85 -9.09 -10.30
CA ILE A 188 -7.21 -10.31 -10.82
C ILE A 188 -7.25 -10.27 -12.35
N SER A 189 -6.21 -10.77 -13.01
CA SER A 189 -6.14 -10.90 -14.47
C SER A 189 -5.63 -12.29 -14.87
N GLY A 190 -5.80 -12.65 -16.15
CA GLY A 190 -5.27 -13.91 -16.70
C GLY A 190 -6.13 -15.14 -16.42
N LEU A 191 -7.40 -14.95 -16.05
CA LEU A 191 -8.38 -16.02 -15.92
C LEU A 191 -8.90 -16.42 -17.30
N VAL A 192 -9.29 -17.68 -17.45
CA VAL A 192 -9.88 -18.20 -18.69
C VAL A 192 -11.38 -18.35 -18.45
N TYR A 193 -12.18 -17.46 -19.04
CA TYR A 193 -13.65 -17.50 -18.99
C TYR A 193 -14.23 -17.68 -17.56
N PRO A 194 -13.91 -16.80 -16.60
CA PRO A 194 -14.49 -16.89 -15.26
C PRO A 194 -16.02 -16.71 -15.34
N CYS A 195 -16.78 -17.54 -14.61
CA CYS A 195 -18.25 -17.50 -14.62
C CYS A 195 -18.88 -17.07 -13.29
N ALA A 196 -18.18 -17.29 -12.17
CA ALA A 196 -18.69 -16.98 -10.83
C ALA A 196 -17.55 -16.58 -9.89
N ILE A 197 -17.87 -15.74 -8.90
CA ILE A 197 -17.00 -15.37 -7.79
C ILE A 197 -17.78 -15.57 -6.50
N ALA A 198 -17.16 -16.16 -5.49
CA ALA A 198 -17.63 -16.09 -4.11
C ALA A 198 -16.48 -15.56 -3.25
N VAL A 199 -16.77 -14.57 -2.40
CA VAL A 199 -15.79 -14.05 -1.45
C VAL A 199 -16.07 -14.74 -0.12
N ALA A 200 -15.16 -15.60 0.31
CA ALA A 200 -15.25 -16.18 1.65
C ALA A 200 -15.01 -15.07 2.68
N PRO A 201 -15.79 -15.02 3.79
CA PRO A 201 -15.40 -14.19 4.92
C PRO A 201 -13.99 -14.61 5.36
N GLU A 202 -13.18 -13.65 5.76
CA GLU A 202 -11.91 -13.99 6.41
C GLU A 202 -12.27 -14.87 7.62
N LEU A 203 -11.69 -16.07 7.69
CA LEU A 203 -11.89 -16.97 8.83
C LEU A 203 -11.16 -16.36 10.02
N ALA A 204 -11.77 -15.36 10.67
CA ALA A 204 -11.11 -14.53 11.67
C ALA A 204 -12.00 -14.29 12.88
N TYR A 205 -11.36 -14.25 14.04
CA TYR A 205 -11.91 -13.67 15.26
C TYR A 205 -11.18 -12.37 15.60
N TYR A 206 -11.92 -11.36 16.03
CA TYR A 206 -11.39 -10.06 16.43
C TYR A 206 -11.23 -10.00 17.95
N VAL A 207 -10.11 -9.42 18.40
CA VAL A 207 -9.79 -9.21 19.81
C VAL A 207 -9.45 -7.74 20.02
N ASN A 208 -10.10 -7.10 20.99
CA ASN A 208 -9.83 -5.72 21.37
C ASN A 208 -9.94 -5.56 22.89
N GLY A 209 -8.80 -5.46 23.57
CA GLY A 209 -8.76 -5.35 25.03
C GLY A 209 -9.37 -4.07 25.60
N ALA A 210 -9.54 -3.02 24.79
CA ALA A 210 -10.10 -1.74 25.24
C ALA A 210 -11.63 -1.70 25.20
N THR A 211 -12.25 -2.34 24.20
CA THR A 211 -13.71 -2.25 23.96
C THR A 211 -14.42 -3.60 23.84
N GLY A 212 -13.66 -4.70 23.78
CA GLY A 212 -14.19 -6.05 23.59
C GLY A 212 -14.77 -6.66 24.86
N SER A 213 -15.40 -7.82 24.70
CA SER A 213 -15.98 -8.62 25.79
C SER A 213 -15.90 -10.11 25.42
N ASP A 214 -15.45 -10.96 26.34
CA ASP A 214 -15.36 -12.41 26.12
C ASP A 214 -16.73 -13.12 26.11
N ASN A 215 -17.81 -12.37 26.34
CA ASN A 215 -19.19 -12.82 26.11
C ASN A 215 -19.68 -12.58 24.68
N ASN A 216 -18.90 -11.87 23.85
CA ASN A 216 -19.25 -11.64 22.45
C ASN A 216 -18.98 -12.89 21.60
N ASP A 217 -19.31 -12.83 20.30
CA ASP A 217 -19.00 -13.91 19.34
C ASP A 217 -17.63 -13.78 18.67
N GLY A 218 -16.99 -12.60 18.74
CA GLY A 218 -15.69 -12.32 18.13
C GLY A 218 -15.71 -12.20 16.60
N LEU A 219 -16.86 -12.29 15.93
CA LEU A 219 -16.93 -12.42 14.46
C LEU A 219 -16.80 -11.09 13.70
N THR A 220 -16.92 -9.96 14.40
CA THR A 220 -16.78 -8.62 13.82
C THR A 220 -15.95 -7.72 14.74
N PRO A 221 -15.37 -6.62 14.24
CA PRO A 221 -14.73 -5.62 15.09
C PRO A 221 -15.63 -5.08 16.23
N GLY A 222 -16.94 -4.93 15.97
CA GLY A 222 -17.91 -4.44 16.96
C GLY A 222 -18.32 -5.48 18.01
N SER A 223 -18.08 -6.76 17.74
CA SER A 223 -18.33 -7.89 18.63
C SER A 223 -17.02 -8.60 19.03
N ALA A 224 -15.90 -7.89 19.05
CA ALA A 224 -14.60 -8.45 19.39
C ALA A 224 -14.55 -9.04 20.82
N PHE A 225 -13.74 -10.08 21.01
CA PHE A 225 -13.37 -10.59 22.34
C PHE A 225 -12.50 -9.57 23.10
N ALA A 226 -12.46 -9.66 24.43
CA ALA A 226 -11.59 -8.83 25.26
C ALA A 226 -10.17 -9.42 25.35
N THR A 227 -10.04 -10.74 25.38
CA THR A 227 -8.76 -11.45 25.55
C THR A 227 -8.32 -12.18 24.29
N ILE A 228 -7.00 -12.33 24.12
CA ILE A 228 -6.42 -13.04 22.99
C ILE A 228 -6.67 -14.54 23.14
N GLN A 229 -6.53 -15.08 24.37
CA GLN A 229 -6.79 -16.49 24.62
C GLN A 229 -8.22 -16.87 24.26
N LYS A 230 -9.21 -16.02 24.52
CA LYS A 230 -10.60 -16.30 24.10
C LYS A 230 -10.74 -16.44 22.58
N GLY A 231 -10.01 -15.61 21.83
CA GLY A 231 -9.92 -15.73 20.37
C GLY A 231 -9.28 -17.04 19.93
N ILE A 232 -8.21 -17.47 20.60
CA ILE A 232 -7.55 -18.76 20.34
C ILE A 232 -8.50 -19.92 20.67
N ASP A 233 -9.21 -19.87 21.79
CA ASP A 233 -10.16 -20.91 22.22
C ASP A 233 -11.28 -21.10 21.18
N ALA A 234 -11.79 -20.01 20.62
CA ALA A 234 -12.84 -20.01 19.60
C ALA A 234 -12.34 -20.44 18.21
N ALA A 235 -11.09 -20.13 17.86
CA ALA A 235 -10.53 -20.40 16.54
C ALA A 235 -10.40 -21.91 16.24
N ALA A 236 -10.68 -22.30 15.00
CA ALA A 236 -10.35 -23.62 14.46
C ALA A 236 -9.12 -23.52 13.54
N ASP A 237 -8.52 -24.65 13.16
CA ASP A 237 -7.38 -24.66 12.23
C ASP A 237 -7.67 -23.88 10.94
N GLY A 238 -6.71 -23.06 10.53
CA GLY A 238 -6.81 -22.15 9.38
C GLY A 238 -7.43 -20.79 9.70
N TYR A 239 -7.93 -20.58 10.92
CA TYR A 239 -8.44 -19.26 11.34
C TYR A 239 -7.32 -18.29 11.71
N LYS A 240 -7.66 -17.01 11.69
CA LYS A 240 -6.87 -15.93 12.25
C LYS A 240 -7.50 -15.39 13.53
N VAL A 241 -6.65 -14.93 14.44
CA VAL A 241 -7.04 -14.11 15.58
C VAL A 241 -6.40 -12.74 15.36
N LEU A 242 -7.25 -11.77 15.01
CA LEU A 242 -6.88 -10.42 14.64
C LEU A 242 -6.96 -9.52 15.86
N VAL A 243 -5.81 -9.05 16.33
CA VAL A 243 -5.68 -8.34 17.61
C VAL A 243 -5.51 -6.84 17.38
N TYR A 244 -6.38 -6.03 17.99
CA TYR A 244 -6.27 -4.58 17.96
C TYR A 244 -5.14 -4.10 18.90
N PRO A 245 -4.54 -2.92 18.62
CA PRO A 245 -3.52 -2.33 19.48
C PRO A 245 -3.99 -2.23 20.93
N GLY A 246 -3.09 -2.55 21.85
CA GLY A 246 -3.38 -2.58 23.27
C GLY A 246 -2.32 -3.34 24.04
N VAL A 247 -2.43 -3.31 25.38
CA VAL A 247 -1.59 -4.10 26.27
C VAL A 247 -2.41 -5.28 26.76
N TYR A 248 -1.98 -6.49 26.40
CA TYR A 248 -2.61 -7.75 26.79
C TYR A 248 -1.73 -8.42 27.84
N THR A 249 -2.29 -8.59 29.03
CA THR A 249 -1.60 -9.22 30.17
C THR A 249 -2.20 -10.59 30.43
N GLU A 250 -1.72 -11.59 29.70
CA GLU A 250 -2.19 -12.97 29.69
C GLU A 250 -1.10 -13.89 29.13
N GLU A 251 -1.12 -15.17 29.51
CA GLU A 251 -0.29 -16.21 28.87
C GLU A 251 -1.11 -16.87 27.77
N LEU A 252 -0.54 -16.97 26.56
CA LEU A 252 -1.20 -17.60 25.42
C LEU A 252 -0.83 -19.08 25.32
N ASP A 253 -1.83 -19.92 25.13
CA ASP A 253 -1.70 -21.33 24.79
C ASP A 253 -2.38 -21.58 23.44
N PHE A 254 -1.60 -22.03 22.45
CA PHE A 254 -2.10 -22.28 21.09
C PHE A 254 -2.93 -23.56 20.97
N LEU A 255 -2.96 -24.41 22.01
CA LEU A 255 -3.79 -25.62 22.08
C LEU A 255 -3.57 -26.59 20.91
N GLY A 256 -2.37 -26.60 20.31
CA GLY A 256 -2.06 -27.46 19.16
C GLY A 256 -2.66 -26.97 17.83
N LYS A 257 -3.30 -25.79 17.80
CA LYS A 257 -4.07 -25.30 16.64
C LYS A 257 -3.18 -24.65 15.59
N ALA A 258 -3.46 -24.94 14.32
CA ALA A 258 -2.81 -24.32 13.17
C ALA A 258 -3.49 -22.99 12.81
N ILE A 259 -3.34 -21.98 13.67
CA ILE A 259 -3.95 -20.65 13.55
C ILE A 259 -2.90 -19.54 13.42
N THR A 260 -3.31 -18.38 12.88
CA THR A 260 -2.48 -17.17 12.87
C THR A 260 -2.99 -16.15 13.87
N VAL A 261 -2.22 -15.85 14.91
CA VAL A 261 -2.49 -14.75 15.84
C VAL A 261 -1.62 -13.56 15.43
N THR A 262 -2.24 -12.43 15.06
CA THR A 262 -1.52 -11.26 14.55
C THR A 262 -2.15 -9.94 14.96
N SER A 263 -1.33 -8.92 15.25
CA SER A 263 -1.83 -7.55 15.32
C SER A 263 -2.19 -7.03 13.92
N ILE A 264 -3.28 -6.26 13.83
CA ILE A 264 -3.81 -5.70 12.57
C ILE A 264 -3.56 -4.20 12.38
N ALA A 265 -3.04 -3.51 13.39
CA ALA A 265 -2.65 -2.11 13.30
C ALA A 265 -1.26 -1.89 13.91
N GLU A 266 -1.09 -0.91 14.80
CA GLU A 266 0.11 -0.85 15.63
C GLU A 266 0.30 -2.18 16.39
N PRO A 267 1.55 -2.63 16.57
CA PRO A 267 1.82 -3.83 17.34
C PRO A 267 1.19 -3.79 18.73
N ALA A 268 0.40 -4.81 19.04
CA ALA A 268 -0.08 -5.02 20.40
C ALA A 268 1.09 -5.45 21.29
N ALA A 269 1.06 -5.03 22.56
CA ALA A 269 2.01 -5.47 23.57
C ALA A 269 1.44 -6.70 24.28
N LEU A 270 2.18 -7.80 24.26
CA LEU A 270 1.88 -9.03 25.00
C LEU A 270 2.87 -9.17 26.15
N ARG A 271 2.35 -9.37 27.37
CA ARG A 271 3.17 -9.62 28.55
C ARG A 271 2.53 -10.61 29.51
N ALA A 272 3.36 -11.39 30.17
CA ALA A 272 2.94 -12.32 31.21
C ALA A 272 3.94 -12.27 32.39
N PRO A 273 3.82 -11.31 33.32
CA PRO A 273 4.76 -11.15 34.41
C PRO A 273 4.89 -12.42 35.28
N GLY A 274 6.09 -13.00 35.29
CA GLY A 274 6.38 -14.25 36.01
C GLY A 274 6.02 -15.54 35.26
N TYR A 275 5.47 -15.44 34.05
CA TYR A 275 5.03 -16.55 33.20
C TYR A 275 5.62 -16.45 31.79
N TYR A 276 5.20 -17.33 30.89
CA TYR A 276 5.57 -17.27 29.47
C TYR A 276 4.55 -16.40 28.71
N ALA A 277 4.99 -15.55 27.80
CA ALA A 277 4.06 -14.72 27.04
C ALA A 277 3.20 -15.57 26.09
N ALA A 278 3.84 -16.52 25.39
CA ALA A 278 3.14 -17.59 24.67
C ALA A 278 3.86 -18.93 24.79
N SER A 279 3.05 -19.98 24.93
CA SER A 279 3.47 -21.34 25.17
C SER A 279 2.98 -22.26 24.05
N PHE A 280 3.89 -23.11 23.56
CA PHE A 280 3.66 -24.08 22.49
C PHE A 280 4.12 -25.45 23.00
N TYR A 281 3.19 -26.26 23.50
CA TYR A 281 3.51 -27.57 24.08
C TYR A 281 2.47 -28.67 23.76
N HIS A 282 1.62 -28.42 22.76
CA HIS A 282 0.60 -29.35 22.27
C HIS A 282 0.92 -29.86 20.85
N ALA A 283 2.22 -29.92 20.52
CA ALA A 283 2.74 -30.32 19.20
C ALA A 283 2.37 -29.35 18.06
N GLU A 284 2.33 -28.05 18.36
CA GLU A 284 2.15 -26.99 17.37
C GLU A 284 3.20 -27.08 16.25
N GLY A 285 2.75 -27.03 15.01
CA GLY A 285 3.61 -27.01 13.82
C GLY A 285 3.74 -25.59 13.24
N PRO A 286 4.37 -25.45 12.06
CA PRO A 286 4.59 -24.15 11.41
C PRO A 286 3.30 -23.38 11.08
N GLY A 287 2.14 -24.06 11.06
CA GLY A 287 0.82 -23.43 10.89
C GLY A 287 0.32 -22.66 12.11
N SER A 288 0.94 -22.85 13.29
CA SER A 288 0.72 -22.03 14.47
C SER A 288 1.65 -20.80 14.38
N VAL A 289 1.08 -19.66 14.01
CA VAL A 289 1.83 -18.45 13.66
C VAL A 289 1.52 -17.35 14.68
N LEU A 290 2.55 -16.73 15.24
CA LEU A 290 2.43 -15.48 15.99
C LEU A 290 3.26 -14.38 15.29
N SER A 291 2.64 -13.23 15.04
CA SER A 291 3.31 -12.10 14.39
C SER A 291 2.81 -10.71 14.77
N ARG A 292 3.68 -9.71 14.63
CA ARG A 292 3.39 -8.27 14.84
C ARG A 292 3.01 -7.92 16.29
N PHE A 293 3.72 -8.51 17.25
CA PHE A 293 3.62 -8.18 18.67
C PHE A 293 4.94 -7.63 19.21
N VAL A 294 4.82 -6.69 20.14
CA VAL A 294 5.87 -6.41 21.11
C VAL A 294 5.67 -7.37 22.28
N VAL A 295 6.65 -8.22 22.56
CA VAL A 295 6.59 -9.22 23.64
C VAL A 295 7.56 -8.80 24.73
N THR A 296 7.04 -8.46 25.91
CA THR A 296 7.81 -7.85 26.99
C THR A 296 7.40 -8.32 28.39
N GLU A 297 8.18 -7.96 29.40
CA GLU A 297 7.88 -8.15 30.82
C GLU A 297 7.48 -9.58 31.19
N SER A 298 8.05 -10.60 30.53
CA SER A 298 7.73 -12.00 30.75
C SER A 298 8.96 -12.81 31.21
N HIS A 299 8.73 -13.96 31.85
CA HIS A 299 9.84 -14.86 32.19
C HIS A 299 10.47 -15.40 30.89
N ALA A 300 9.67 -15.95 29.98
CA ALA A 300 10.12 -16.13 28.59
C ALA A 300 9.12 -15.47 27.64
N GLY A 301 9.62 -14.88 26.56
CA GLY A 301 8.75 -14.45 25.46
C GLY A 301 8.02 -15.67 24.89
N PHE A 302 8.77 -16.73 24.59
CA PHE A 302 8.22 -17.96 24.01
C PHE A 302 8.78 -19.21 24.65
N PHE A 303 7.91 -20.16 24.99
CA PHE A 303 8.28 -21.50 25.41
C PHE A 303 7.81 -22.54 24.37
N CYS A 304 8.72 -23.35 23.86
CA CYS A 304 8.44 -24.41 22.88
C CYS A 304 8.88 -25.77 23.41
N PHE A 305 7.96 -26.73 23.49
CA PHE A 305 8.20 -28.09 23.96
C PHE A 305 7.54 -29.11 23.03
N TYR A 306 8.34 -29.94 22.35
CA TYR A 306 7.89 -30.78 21.22
C TYR A 306 7.08 -30.01 20.15
N ALA A 307 7.40 -28.72 19.95
CA ALA A 307 6.65 -27.82 19.07
C ALA A 307 7.59 -27.06 18.12
N SER A 308 7.11 -26.69 16.95
CA SER A 308 7.85 -25.93 15.94
C SER A 308 6.96 -24.85 15.29
N PRO A 309 6.47 -23.87 16.08
CA PRO A 309 5.63 -22.78 15.58
C PRO A 309 6.41 -21.82 14.69
N THR A 310 5.69 -20.92 14.02
CA THR A 310 6.27 -19.80 13.26
C THR A 310 6.18 -18.51 14.08
N LEU A 311 7.33 -17.93 14.39
CA LEU A 311 7.48 -16.68 15.13
C LEU A 311 8.11 -15.64 14.20
N ARG A 312 7.35 -14.63 13.77
CA ARG A 312 7.86 -13.67 12.76
C ARG A 312 7.40 -12.24 12.97
N ASN A 313 8.21 -11.26 12.57
CA ASN A 313 7.91 -9.85 12.74
C ASN A 313 7.56 -9.54 14.21
N LEU A 314 8.45 -9.89 15.14
CA LEU A 314 8.23 -9.71 16.59
C LEU A 314 9.32 -8.82 17.17
N THR A 315 8.97 -7.99 18.14
CA THR A 315 9.94 -7.26 18.97
C THR A 315 9.90 -7.85 20.37
N VAL A 316 10.88 -8.68 20.71
CA VAL A 316 10.94 -9.48 21.95
C VAL A 316 11.97 -8.85 22.87
N VAL A 317 11.48 -8.11 23.85
CA VAL A 317 12.29 -7.16 24.62
C VAL A 317 12.07 -7.29 26.10
N GLU A 318 13.10 -7.02 26.92
CA GLU A 318 12.95 -6.90 28.38
C GLU A 318 12.32 -8.13 29.07
N ASN A 319 12.49 -9.33 28.49
CA ASN A 319 12.11 -10.59 29.13
C ASN A 319 13.30 -11.19 29.90
N THR A 320 13.06 -12.22 30.70
CA THR A 320 14.20 -13.00 31.23
C THR A 320 14.87 -13.77 30.09
N ILE A 321 14.07 -14.45 29.27
CA ILE A 321 14.49 -15.23 28.09
C ILE A 321 13.68 -14.79 26.87
N GLY A 322 14.30 -14.67 25.69
CA GLY A 322 13.56 -14.42 24.45
C GLY A 322 12.74 -15.64 24.00
N VAL A 323 13.42 -16.69 23.52
CA VAL A 323 12.84 -17.99 23.16
C VAL A 323 13.55 -19.11 23.91
N LEU A 324 12.76 -19.95 24.57
CA LEU A 324 13.19 -21.21 25.17
C LEU A 324 12.62 -22.38 24.37
N ALA A 325 13.45 -23.01 23.53
CA ALA A 325 13.11 -24.25 22.85
C ALA A 325 13.71 -25.45 23.59
N ASP A 326 12.90 -26.47 23.85
CA ASP A 326 13.33 -27.69 24.51
C ASP A 326 12.77 -28.93 23.80
N SER A 327 13.30 -30.11 24.12
CA SER A 327 12.80 -31.41 23.66
C SER A 327 12.58 -31.46 22.15
N VAL A 328 13.67 -31.25 21.41
CA VAL A 328 13.74 -31.26 19.93
C VAL A 328 12.88 -30.23 19.19
N SER A 329 12.32 -29.24 19.90
CA SER A 329 11.60 -28.11 19.30
C SER A 329 12.49 -27.30 18.35
N ASN A 330 11.95 -26.90 17.20
CA ASN A 330 12.66 -26.08 16.22
C ASN A 330 11.73 -25.00 15.63
N PRO A 331 11.37 -23.97 16.42
CA PRO A 331 10.52 -22.89 15.93
C PRO A 331 11.17 -22.17 14.74
N SER A 332 10.35 -21.81 13.75
CA SER A 332 10.79 -20.97 12.63
C SER A 332 10.76 -19.51 13.06
N ILE A 333 11.94 -18.93 13.30
CA ILE A 333 12.07 -17.56 13.81
C ILE A 333 12.67 -16.67 12.71
N SER A 334 11.95 -15.62 12.30
CA SER A 334 12.47 -14.68 11.30
C SER A 334 11.96 -13.25 11.43
N ASN A 335 12.77 -12.29 10.96
CA ASN A 335 12.42 -10.86 10.98
C ASN A 335 12.07 -10.33 12.37
N CYS A 336 12.72 -10.85 13.42
CA CYS A 336 12.46 -10.48 14.80
C CYS A 336 13.57 -9.58 15.35
N ILE A 337 13.25 -8.76 16.36
CA ILE A 337 14.24 -8.03 17.16
C ILE A 337 14.21 -8.60 18.57
N PHE A 338 15.33 -9.17 19.02
CA PHE A 338 15.56 -9.57 20.40
C PHE A 338 16.51 -8.57 21.06
N TRP A 339 16.08 -7.94 22.15
CA TRP A 339 16.87 -6.90 22.81
C TRP A 339 16.56 -6.73 24.29
N GLY A 340 17.59 -6.67 25.13
CA GLY A 340 17.41 -6.48 26.58
C GLY A 340 16.84 -7.70 27.33
N ASN A 341 16.86 -8.89 26.72
CA ASN A 341 16.48 -10.12 27.43
C ASN A 341 17.62 -10.54 28.38
N SER A 342 17.35 -10.63 29.68
CA SER A 342 18.42 -10.61 30.71
C SER A 342 19.29 -11.87 30.77
N THR A 343 18.75 -13.03 30.41
CA THR A 343 19.45 -14.33 30.43
C THR A 343 19.93 -14.75 29.04
N GLY A 344 19.23 -14.31 27.99
CA GLY A 344 19.62 -14.53 26.60
C GLY A 344 18.43 -14.49 25.65
N ASP A 345 18.71 -14.34 24.36
CA ASP A 345 17.66 -14.22 23.34
C ASP A 345 17.12 -15.57 22.89
N LEU A 346 17.99 -16.56 22.66
CA LEU A 346 17.62 -17.85 22.07
C LEU A 346 18.28 -19.01 22.82
N PHE A 347 17.51 -20.02 23.19
CA PHE A 347 18.00 -21.27 23.78
C PHE A 347 17.56 -22.46 22.93
N SER A 348 18.54 -23.22 22.44
CA SER A 348 18.37 -24.42 21.60
C SER A 348 17.54 -24.23 20.32
N CYS A 349 17.48 -23.01 19.79
CA CYS A 349 16.82 -22.68 18.53
C CYS A 349 17.64 -21.69 17.69
N THR A 350 17.19 -21.43 16.46
CA THR A 350 17.86 -20.57 15.49
C THR A 350 16.90 -19.53 14.94
N ALA A 351 17.38 -18.31 14.76
CA ALA A 351 16.67 -17.26 14.03
C ALA A 351 17.38 -16.92 12.71
N ASN A 352 16.63 -16.40 11.76
CA ASN A 352 17.16 -15.84 10.51
C ASN A 352 16.69 -14.41 10.31
N TYR A 353 17.50 -13.58 9.65
CA TYR A 353 17.19 -12.18 9.35
C TYR A 353 16.62 -11.43 10.55
N SER A 354 17.23 -11.64 11.71
CA SER A 354 16.77 -11.13 13.01
C SER A 354 17.89 -10.42 13.74
N ARG A 355 17.52 -9.51 14.64
CA ARG A 355 18.48 -8.85 15.52
C ARG A 355 18.63 -9.64 16.81
N LEU A 356 19.86 -10.03 17.15
CA LEU A 356 20.22 -10.80 18.36
C LEU A 356 21.36 -10.13 19.12
N SER A 357 21.38 -10.19 20.44
CA SER A 357 22.48 -9.71 21.31
C SER A 357 23.84 -10.30 20.93
N THR A 358 23.87 -11.56 20.50
CA THR A 358 25.06 -12.27 20.03
C THR A 358 24.80 -12.98 18.70
N LEU A 359 25.79 -12.99 17.81
CA LEU A 359 25.74 -13.76 16.55
C LEU A 359 26.24 -15.22 16.70
N SER A 360 26.40 -15.71 17.92
CA SER A 360 26.90 -17.07 18.14
C SER A 360 25.80 -18.09 17.85
N GLY A 361 25.84 -18.73 16.68
CA GLY A 361 24.94 -19.82 16.31
C GLY A 361 24.75 -19.98 14.79
N PRO A 362 24.12 -21.08 14.33
CA PRO A 362 23.63 -21.17 12.96
C PRO A 362 22.52 -20.14 12.73
N GLY A 363 22.36 -19.65 11.50
CA GLY A 363 21.36 -18.63 11.13
C GLY A 363 21.91 -17.66 10.08
N VAL A 364 21.07 -17.26 9.13
CA VAL A 364 21.44 -16.40 7.99
C VAL A 364 20.89 -15.00 8.20
N GLY A 365 21.68 -13.97 7.85
CA GLY A 365 21.20 -12.59 7.77
C GLY A 365 20.93 -11.90 9.11
N ASN A 366 21.33 -12.49 10.23
CA ASN A 366 21.18 -11.88 11.55
C ASN A 366 22.15 -10.71 11.77
N ILE A 367 21.74 -9.73 12.58
CA ILE A 367 22.54 -8.57 12.98
C ILE A 367 22.62 -8.45 14.51
N ASN A 368 23.66 -7.79 15.02
CA ASN A 368 23.83 -7.59 16.47
C ASN A 368 24.07 -6.15 16.91
N ARG A 369 23.83 -5.19 16.02
CA ARG A 369 23.93 -3.76 16.32
C ARG A 369 22.69 -3.26 17.07
N ASP A 370 22.89 -2.30 17.97
CA ASP A 370 21.83 -1.61 18.72
C ASP A 370 20.62 -1.33 17.81
N PRO A 371 19.39 -1.78 18.15
CA PRO A 371 18.23 -1.55 17.31
C PRO A 371 17.81 -0.07 17.25
N GLN A 372 18.35 0.79 18.11
CA GLN A 372 18.06 2.22 18.16
C GLN A 372 16.56 2.50 18.24
N PHE A 373 15.90 1.92 19.24
CA PHE A 373 14.51 2.26 19.55
C PHE A 373 14.36 3.73 19.94
N ALA A 374 13.19 4.29 19.63
CA ALA A 374 12.82 5.67 19.89
C ALA A 374 12.84 6.01 21.37
N ASP A 375 12.00 5.32 22.15
CA ASP A 375 11.83 5.53 23.59
C ASP A 375 11.33 4.24 24.27
N PRO A 376 12.20 3.21 24.39
CA PRO A 376 11.81 1.91 24.93
C PRO A 376 11.36 1.99 26.40
N ALA A 377 11.85 2.96 27.17
CA ALA A 377 11.46 3.16 28.57
C ALA A 377 9.97 3.53 28.75
N ASN A 378 9.34 4.04 27.69
CA ASN A 378 7.91 4.35 27.64
C ASN A 378 7.14 3.45 26.66
N GLY A 379 7.73 2.33 26.23
CA GLY A 379 7.10 1.37 25.32
C GLY A 379 7.09 1.75 23.84
N ASP A 380 7.79 2.82 23.44
CA ASP A 380 7.92 3.21 22.03
C ASP A 380 9.12 2.49 21.39
N TYR A 381 8.83 1.31 20.85
CA TYR A 381 9.80 0.45 20.16
C TYR A 381 9.85 0.71 18.64
N HIS A 382 9.38 1.86 18.16
CA HIS A 382 9.66 2.26 16.78
C HIS A 382 11.17 2.44 16.58
N LEU A 383 11.65 2.10 15.39
CA LEU A 383 13.05 2.29 15.02
C LEU A 383 13.33 3.77 14.75
N LYS A 384 14.44 4.32 15.24
CA LYS A 384 14.84 5.69 14.89
C LYS A 384 15.10 5.82 13.39
N SER A 385 14.66 6.91 12.79
CA SER A 385 14.87 7.20 11.37
C SER A 385 15.08 8.69 11.11
N GLU A 386 16.14 9.02 10.39
CA GLU A 386 16.39 10.38 9.89
C GLU A 386 15.36 10.80 8.82
N SER A 387 14.71 9.84 8.16
CA SER A 387 13.66 10.09 7.16
C SER A 387 12.25 10.15 7.74
N GLY A 388 12.08 9.58 8.93
CA GLY A 388 10.89 9.73 9.74
C GLY A 388 10.44 8.42 10.36
N ARG A 389 10.10 8.45 11.65
CA ARG A 389 9.36 7.40 12.34
C ARG A 389 7.97 7.91 12.74
N TYR A 390 7.02 7.00 12.89
CA TYR A 390 5.73 7.35 13.48
C TYR A 390 5.88 7.58 14.99
N GLN A 391 5.17 8.57 15.51
CA GLN A 391 5.08 8.86 16.94
C GLN A 391 3.61 8.75 17.39
N PRO A 392 3.22 7.64 18.05
CA PRO A 392 1.82 7.40 18.43
C PRO A 392 1.22 8.49 19.32
N SER A 393 2.00 9.06 20.24
CA SER A 393 1.51 10.09 21.18
C SER A 393 1.03 11.37 20.49
N THR A 394 1.52 11.68 19.29
CA THR A 394 1.15 12.87 18.53
C THR A 394 0.46 12.58 17.21
N GLY A 395 0.48 11.32 16.76
CA GLY A 395 -0.01 10.89 15.45
C GLY A 395 0.80 11.43 14.27
N LYS A 396 2.05 11.86 14.51
CA LYS A 396 2.90 12.54 13.51
C LYS A 396 4.14 11.71 13.16
N TRP A 397 4.68 12.00 11.97
CA TRP A 397 6.00 11.54 11.57
C TRP A 397 7.07 12.49 12.10
N VAL A 398 8.04 11.96 12.85
CA VAL A 398 9.16 12.73 13.44
C VAL A 398 10.49 12.21 12.92
N ARG A 399 11.45 13.11 12.71
CA ARG A 399 12.81 12.75 12.27
C ARG A 399 13.74 12.63 13.47
N ASP A 400 14.53 11.58 13.49
CA ASP A 400 15.56 11.35 14.51
C ASP A 400 16.94 11.77 13.99
N SER A 401 17.93 11.79 14.88
CA SER A 401 19.33 12.12 14.55
C SER A 401 20.14 10.92 14.03
N ALA A 402 19.51 9.77 13.86
CA ALA A 402 20.15 8.53 13.42
C ALA A 402 19.12 7.59 12.79
N THR A 403 19.58 6.77 11.85
CA THR A 403 18.79 5.70 11.24
C THR A 403 19.20 4.34 11.81
N SER A 404 18.22 3.61 12.34
CA SER A 404 18.39 2.29 12.93
C SER A 404 19.01 1.30 11.93
N PRO A 405 19.94 0.43 12.38
CA PRO A 405 20.46 -0.66 11.55
C PRO A 405 19.44 -1.79 11.30
N CYS A 406 18.27 -1.75 11.94
CA CYS A 406 17.18 -2.71 11.75
C CYS A 406 16.21 -2.29 10.63
N ILE A 407 16.37 -1.07 10.10
CA ILE A 407 15.63 -0.60 8.91
C ILE A 407 16.24 -1.28 7.66
N ASP A 408 15.40 -1.74 6.75
CA ASP A 408 15.76 -2.48 5.54
C ASP A 408 16.61 -3.74 5.78
N ALA A 409 16.51 -4.34 6.97
CA ALA A 409 17.39 -5.42 7.40
C ALA A 409 16.72 -6.81 7.40
N GLY A 410 15.41 -6.89 7.18
CA GLY A 410 14.61 -8.10 7.26
C GLY A 410 14.86 -9.14 6.17
N HIS A 411 13.99 -10.15 6.06
CA HIS A 411 14.18 -11.20 5.05
C HIS A 411 14.07 -10.61 3.63
N PRO A 412 15.05 -10.83 2.73
CA PRO A 412 15.10 -10.17 1.42
C PRO A 412 13.98 -10.58 0.47
N GLU A 413 13.41 -11.77 0.64
CA GLU A 413 12.28 -12.26 -0.15
C GLU A 413 10.91 -11.93 0.49
N GLN A 414 10.89 -11.34 1.68
CA GLN A 414 9.64 -10.97 2.33
C GLN A 414 9.16 -9.62 1.80
N ASP A 415 7.87 -9.55 1.50
CA ASP A 415 7.21 -8.32 1.06
C ASP A 415 7.37 -7.21 2.11
N VAL A 416 7.68 -5.99 1.64
CA VAL A 416 7.71 -4.77 2.46
C VAL A 416 6.32 -4.42 3.00
N GLY A 417 5.25 -5.02 2.48
CA GLY A 417 3.90 -4.82 2.96
C GLY A 417 3.49 -3.34 2.91
N GLU A 418 2.92 -2.86 4.01
CA GLU A 418 2.41 -1.49 4.11
C GLU A 418 3.48 -0.47 4.54
N GLU A 419 4.77 -0.81 4.48
CA GLU A 419 5.82 0.11 4.91
C GLU A 419 5.83 1.42 4.09
N PRO A 420 5.80 2.58 4.75
CA PRO A 420 5.59 3.85 4.08
C PRO A 420 6.82 4.29 3.32
N VAL A 421 6.62 4.89 2.15
CA VAL A 421 7.71 5.42 1.34
C VAL A 421 8.43 6.61 2.01
N PRO A 422 9.77 6.73 1.87
CA PRO A 422 10.69 5.72 1.31
C PRO A 422 10.83 4.48 2.22
N ASN A 423 10.78 3.28 1.63
CA ASN A 423 10.78 1.98 2.35
C ASN A 423 11.91 1.02 1.91
N GLY A 424 12.89 1.52 1.15
CA GLY A 424 14.14 0.79 0.83
C GLY A 424 14.00 -0.49 0.00
N GLY A 425 12.79 -0.94 -0.30
CA GLY A 425 12.52 -2.19 -1.03
C GLY A 425 12.82 -3.46 -0.23
N ARG A 426 13.08 -3.37 1.08
CA ARG A 426 13.33 -4.51 1.97
C ARG A 426 12.68 -4.25 3.32
N ILE A 427 11.94 -5.24 3.83
CA ILE A 427 11.17 -5.06 5.07
C ILE A 427 12.08 -4.72 6.26
N ASN A 428 11.59 -3.85 7.15
CA ASN A 428 12.21 -3.60 8.45
C ASN A 428 12.10 -4.82 9.37
N MET A 429 13.08 -5.00 10.26
CA MET A 429 12.98 -6.03 11.31
C MET A 429 12.02 -5.61 12.43
N GLY A 430 11.40 -6.59 13.08
CA GLY A 430 10.63 -6.40 14.31
C GLY A 430 9.13 -6.24 14.10
N ALA A 431 8.42 -5.91 15.19
CA ALA A 431 6.96 -5.89 15.24
C ALA A 431 6.30 -4.91 14.27
N TYR A 432 6.97 -3.78 14.01
CA TYR A 432 6.49 -2.74 13.10
C TYR A 432 6.80 -3.04 11.63
N GLY A 433 7.70 -3.98 11.35
CA GLY A 433 8.08 -4.35 10.00
C GLY A 433 6.88 -4.84 9.18
N GLY A 434 6.74 -4.33 7.96
CA GLY A 434 5.63 -4.67 7.07
C GLY A 434 4.32 -3.98 7.41
N THR A 435 4.33 -2.93 8.23
CA THR A 435 3.13 -2.20 8.67
C THR A 435 3.17 -0.73 8.24
N ALA A 436 2.00 -0.08 8.18
CA ALA A 436 1.86 1.34 7.87
C ALA A 436 2.53 2.28 8.88
N TRP A 437 2.94 1.76 10.04
CA TRP A 437 3.59 2.51 11.12
C TRP A 437 5.10 2.25 11.18
N ALA A 438 5.65 1.47 10.25
CA ALA A 438 7.09 1.22 10.21
C ALA A 438 7.88 2.49 9.93
N SER A 439 9.06 2.61 10.53
CA SER A 439 9.95 3.73 10.28
C SER A 439 10.46 3.75 8.83
N LYS A 440 10.57 4.94 8.27
CA LYS A 440 10.95 5.14 6.87
C LYS A 440 12.44 4.86 6.67
N SER A 441 12.78 4.29 5.54
CA SER A 441 14.14 4.10 5.07
C SER A 441 14.78 5.45 4.73
N LEU A 442 16.11 5.50 4.69
CA LEU A 442 16.76 6.62 4.05
C LEU A 442 16.37 6.62 2.55
N PRO A 443 16.09 7.79 1.94
CA PRO A 443 15.91 7.84 0.50
C PRO A 443 17.15 7.26 -0.20
N SER A 444 16.96 6.66 -1.38
CA SER A 444 18.05 6.26 -2.27
C SER A 444 19.03 7.43 -2.45
N TRP A 445 20.34 7.16 -2.52
CA TRP A 445 21.43 8.17 -2.56
C TRP A 445 21.08 9.40 -3.44
N ARG A 446 21.01 10.61 -2.86
CA ARG A 446 20.60 11.85 -3.59
C ARG A 446 21.69 12.92 -3.59
N MET A 447 22.02 13.41 -4.79
CA MET A 447 22.65 14.71 -4.97
C MET A 447 21.60 15.76 -5.36
N CYS A 448 21.83 17.00 -4.96
CA CYS A 448 20.79 18.04 -4.85
C CYS A 448 21.35 19.37 -5.37
N VAL A 449 20.55 20.14 -6.13
CA VAL A 449 20.99 21.38 -6.76
C VAL A 449 20.16 22.56 -6.27
N ARG A 450 20.76 23.47 -5.52
CA ARG A 450 20.12 24.72 -5.09
C ARG A 450 20.47 25.85 -6.04
N VAL A 451 19.48 26.68 -6.37
CA VAL A 451 19.63 27.80 -7.31
C VAL A 451 19.64 29.10 -6.51
N TYR A 452 20.63 29.94 -6.78
CA TYR A 452 20.80 31.25 -6.18
C TYR A 452 20.95 32.30 -7.29
N LEU A 453 20.65 33.56 -6.96
CA LEU A 453 21.02 34.68 -7.83
C LEU A 453 22.56 34.79 -7.95
N GLU A 454 23.05 35.64 -8.86
CA GLU A 454 24.50 35.84 -9.09
C GLU A 454 25.27 36.20 -7.81
N ASP A 455 24.60 36.80 -6.82
CA ASP A 455 25.18 37.12 -5.51
C ASP A 455 25.55 35.87 -4.66
N GLY A 456 25.06 34.68 -5.05
CA GLY A 456 25.31 33.42 -4.37
C GLY A 456 24.68 33.29 -2.98
N LEU A 457 23.89 34.27 -2.54
CA LEU A 457 23.34 34.37 -1.18
C LEU A 457 21.82 34.41 -1.18
N THR A 458 21.20 34.90 -2.26
CA THR A 458 19.76 34.99 -2.39
C THR A 458 19.21 33.73 -3.08
N PRO A 459 18.53 32.82 -2.36
CA PRO A 459 17.99 31.61 -2.97
C PRO A 459 16.84 31.97 -3.92
N LEU A 460 16.88 31.39 -5.11
CA LEU A 460 15.75 31.39 -6.04
C LEU A 460 15.02 30.06 -5.85
N GLY A 461 13.88 30.10 -5.17
CA GLY A 461 13.02 28.92 -4.98
C GLY A 461 12.23 28.57 -6.25
N PRO A 462 11.71 27.34 -6.37
CA PRO A 462 10.75 26.99 -7.40
C PRO A 462 9.41 27.71 -7.17
N VAL A 463 8.55 27.72 -8.20
CA VAL A 463 7.19 28.27 -8.11
C VAL A 463 6.42 27.55 -7.00
N GLU A 464 5.61 28.30 -6.24
CA GLU A 464 4.77 27.75 -5.17
C GLU A 464 3.91 26.56 -5.68
N GLY A 465 3.94 25.45 -4.95
CA GLY A 465 3.29 24.19 -5.35
C GLY A 465 4.20 23.17 -6.06
N TYR A 466 5.44 23.53 -6.40
CA TYR A 466 6.48 22.59 -6.84
C TYR A 466 7.46 22.25 -5.71
N PRO A 467 8.02 21.02 -5.69
CA PRO A 467 8.94 20.60 -4.63
C PRO A 467 10.20 21.49 -4.61
N SER A 468 10.81 21.72 -3.45
CA SER A 468 12.11 22.40 -3.33
C SER A 468 13.23 21.45 -3.81
N PRO A 469 14.32 21.91 -4.43
CA PRO A 469 15.43 21.02 -4.81
C PRO A 469 16.32 20.60 -3.62
N ASP A 470 15.68 20.33 -2.49
CA ASP A 470 16.29 19.78 -1.29
C ASP A 470 16.50 18.27 -1.42
N CYS A 471 17.49 17.77 -0.71
CA CYS A 471 17.88 16.36 -0.76
C CYS A 471 16.82 15.35 -0.30
N ASN A 472 15.71 15.83 0.24
CA ASN A 472 14.64 15.00 0.76
C ASN A 472 13.44 14.88 -0.20
N GLU A 473 13.43 15.63 -1.31
CA GLU A 473 12.29 15.69 -2.23
C GLU A 473 12.40 14.67 -3.38
N PRO A 474 11.26 14.12 -3.86
CA PRO A 474 11.22 13.10 -4.91
C PRO A 474 11.89 13.55 -6.22
N ASP A 475 12.23 12.60 -7.09
CA ASP A 475 12.80 12.86 -8.43
C ASP A 475 11.72 13.45 -9.35
N ALA A 476 11.35 14.71 -9.12
CA ALA A 476 10.41 15.48 -9.92
C ALA A 476 11.11 16.69 -10.55
N ALA A 477 10.56 17.19 -11.65
CA ALA A 477 11.05 18.41 -12.28
C ALA A 477 10.78 19.65 -11.40
N PHE A 478 11.79 20.51 -11.26
CA PHE A 478 11.72 21.77 -10.53
C PHE A 478 11.43 22.92 -11.49
N VAL A 479 10.28 23.57 -11.34
CA VAL A 479 9.87 24.67 -12.22
C VAL A 479 10.13 26.00 -11.52
N TYR A 480 10.94 26.86 -12.16
CA TYR A 480 11.27 28.19 -11.64
C TYR A 480 10.41 29.28 -12.29
N THR A 481 10.26 30.39 -11.58
CA THR A 481 9.65 31.60 -12.14
C THR A 481 10.41 32.05 -13.39
N PRO A 482 9.74 32.64 -14.39
CA PRO A 482 10.42 33.12 -15.59
C PRO A 482 11.59 34.07 -15.27
N VAL A 483 12.72 33.88 -15.95
CA VAL A 483 13.92 34.71 -15.80
C VAL A 483 14.26 35.43 -17.10
N GLY A 484 14.81 36.65 -17.01
CA GLY A 484 15.20 37.42 -18.19
C GLY A 484 16.40 36.80 -18.90
N VAL A 485 16.46 36.89 -20.23
CA VAL A 485 17.70 36.61 -20.98
C VAL A 485 18.82 37.54 -20.46
N GLY A 486 19.99 36.97 -20.21
CA GLY A 486 21.14 37.62 -19.56
C GLY A 486 21.22 37.39 -18.05
N THR A 487 20.18 36.82 -17.43
CA THR A 487 20.21 36.47 -15.99
C THR A 487 21.29 35.46 -15.72
N LYS A 488 22.12 35.75 -14.71
CA LYS A 488 23.14 34.84 -14.18
C LYS A 488 22.70 34.29 -12.83
N LEU A 489 22.88 32.99 -12.67
CA LEU A 489 22.51 32.23 -11.48
C LEU A 489 23.72 31.44 -11.00
N THR A 490 23.79 31.22 -9.69
CA THR A 490 24.73 30.29 -9.07
C THR A 490 23.98 28.99 -8.75
N LEU A 491 24.46 27.87 -9.28
CA LEU A 491 23.97 26.54 -8.92
C LEU A 491 24.93 25.94 -7.89
N VAL A 492 24.42 25.63 -6.70
CA VAL A 492 25.15 24.95 -5.63
C VAL A 492 24.72 23.48 -5.63
N VAL A 493 25.66 22.59 -5.93
CA VAL A 493 25.41 21.14 -5.94
C VAL A 493 25.97 20.52 -4.67
N THR A 494 25.16 19.69 -4.00
CA THR A 494 25.45 19.07 -2.69
C THR A 494 25.10 17.59 -2.71
N SER A 495 25.62 16.82 -1.75
CA SER A 495 25.21 15.43 -1.50
C SER A 495 24.60 15.26 -0.10
N SER A 496 23.60 14.39 -0.02
CA SER A 496 22.97 13.96 1.24
C SER A 496 23.71 12.83 1.96
N ARG A 497 24.66 12.16 1.29
CA ARG A 497 25.36 10.99 1.84
C ARG A 497 26.84 10.99 1.46
N ALA A 498 27.65 10.32 2.29
CA ALA A 498 29.04 10.07 2.00
C ALA A 498 29.22 9.04 0.86
N GLY A 499 30.23 9.22 0.01
CA GLY A 499 30.56 8.27 -1.07
C GLY A 499 31.08 8.91 -2.36
N ALA A 500 31.01 8.16 -3.46
CA ALA A 500 31.60 8.54 -4.74
C ALA A 500 30.75 9.53 -5.54
N TRP A 501 31.28 10.71 -5.83
CA TRP A 501 30.60 11.72 -6.65
C TRP A 501 30.91 11.54 -8.14
N ASN A 502 30.00 10.86 -8.86
CA ASN A 502 30.00 10.75 -10.32
C ASN A 502 28.68 11.29 -10.88
N SER A 503 28.73 12.43 -11.55
CA SER A 503 27.53 13.06 -12.10
C SER A 503 27.81 14.01 -13.23
N ASP A 504 26.79 14.24 -14.04
CA ASP A 504 26.77 15.23 -15.10
C ASP A 504 25.68 16.27 -14.82
N LEU A 505 26.02 17.55 -15.03
CA LEU A 505 25.06 18.63 -15.12
C LEU A 505 25.05 19.13 -16.56
N LEU A 506 23.99 18.81 -17.29
CA LEU A 506 23.97 18.90 -18.75
C LEU A 506 22.71 19.57 -19.31
N MET A 507 22.82 20.04 -20.54
CA MET A 507 21.71 20.50 -21.35
C MET A 507 21.71 19.74 -22.67
N ARG A 508 20.56 19.18 -23.04
CA ARG A 508 20.35 18.46 -24.31
C ARG A 508 19.85 19.41 -25.41
N ALA A 509 20.01 19.04 -26.67
CA ALA A 509 19.26 19.68 -27.74
C ALA A 509 17.73 19.45 -27.53
N PRO A 510 16.86 20.46 -27.75
CA PRO A 510 17.12 21.78 -28.33
C PRO A 510 17.48 22.88 -27.31
N TYR A 511 17.59 22.56 -26.02
CA TYR A 511 17.71 23.55 -24.93
C TYR A 511 19.10 24.15 -24.77
N ARG A 512 20.14 23.45 -25.24
CA ARG A 512 21.56 23.88 -25.11
C ARG A 512 21.91 25.25 -25.69
N SER A 513 21.11 25.79 -26.62
CA SER A 513 21.33 27.15 -27.16
C SER A 513 20.69 28.25 -26.32
N ARG A 514 19.89 27.88 -25.31
CA ARG A 514 19.08 28.78 -24.49
C ARG A 514 19.68 29.06 -23.12
N GLY A 515 20.61 28.25 -22.67
CA GLY A 515 21.37 28.47 -21.45
C GLY A 515 22.83 28.10 -21.63
N ARG A 516 23.68 28.58 -20.73
CA ARG A 516 25.11 28.27 -20.70
C ARG A 516 25.54 27.94 -19.28
N ILE A 517 26.17 26.79 -19.09
CA ILE A 517 26.74 26.34 -17.81
C ILE A 517 28.26 26.54 -17.87
N THR A 518 28.84 27.19 -16.86
CA THR A 518 30.28 27.42 -16.77
C THR A 518 30.81 27.14 -15.37
N CYS A 519 32.01 26.60 -15.29
CA CYS A 519 32.74 26.52 -14.02
C CYS A 519 33.60 27.79 -13.79
N ARG A 520 33.99 28.02 -12.55
CA ARG A 520 34.78 29.18 -12.10
C ARG A 520 36.27 28.85 -12.04
N GLY A 521 37.10 29.83 -12.40
CA GLY A 521 38.56 29.71 -12.32
C GLY A 521 39.20 28.88 -13.44
N ASN A 522 40.54 28.94 -13.53
CA ASN A 522 41.28 28.21 -14.55
C ASN A 522 41.21 26.69 -14.27
N GLY A 523 40.66 25.92 -15.21
CA GLY A 523 40.45 24.48 -15.02
C GLY A 523 39.42 24.15 -13.91
N CYS A 524 38.43 25.03 -13.70
CA CYS A 524 37.36 24.85 -12.71
C CYS A 524 37.81 24.87 -11.23
N ALA A 525 38.99 25.41 -10.94
CA ALA A 525 39.56 25.40 -9.59
C ALA A 525 38.73 26.16 -8.54
N ASP A 526 38.03 27.22 -8.92
CA ASP A 526 37.26 28.06 -8.00
C ASP A 526 35.80 27.58 -7.86
N SER A 527 35.39 26.60 -8.67
CA SER A 527 34.12 25.88 -8.52
C SER A 527 34.16 24.84 -7.40
N LEU A 528 35.36 24.43 -7.00
CA LEU A 528 35.62 23.41 -5.98
C LEU A 528 36.05 24.12 -4.69
N LEU A 529 35.14 24.27 -3.74
CA LEU A 529 35.42 24.95 -2.47
C LEU A 529 35.92 23.97 -1.40
N PRO A 530 36.61 24.43 -0.33
CA PRO A 530 37.53 23.65 0.51
C PRO A 530 36.99 22.39 1.23
N ALA A 531 35.72 22.03 1.04
CA ALA A 531 35.13 20.77 1.49
C ALA A 531 35.28 19.63 0.46
N ALA A 532 35.53 19.91 -0.82
CA ALA A 532 35.60 18.90 -1.89
C ALA A 532 36.88 18.03 -1.94
N GLY A 533 37.65 17.96 -0.84
CA GLY A 533 38.85 17.13 -0.72
C GLY A 533 39.99 17.47 -1.70
N THR A 534 41.09 16.70 -1.68
CA THR A 534 42.22 16.93 -2.58
C THR A 534 42.00 16.32 -3.97
N ARG A 535 41.94 17.19 -4.98
CA ARG A 535 41.98 16.94 -6.44
C ARG A 535 40.85 16.08 -7.01
N THR A 536 39.74 16.75 -7.28
CA THR A 536 38.64 16.28 -8.14
C THR A 536 38.70 17.00 -9.49
N LEU A 537 38.19 16.38 -10.56
CA LEU A 537 38.12 17.00 -11.89
C LEU A 537 36.67 17.36 -12.20
N LEU A 538 36.38 18.66 -12.16
CA LEU A 538 35.24 19.23 -12.89
C LEU A 538 35.78 19.64 -14.26
N TYR A 539 35.20 19.14 -15.34
CA TYR A 539 35.58 19.56 -16.69
C TYR A 539 34.34 19.83 -17.53
N SER A 540 34.46 20.84 -18.39
CA SER A 540 33.44 21.16 -19.37
C SER A 540 33.56 20.25 -20.58
N TRP A 541 32.41 19.86 -21.12
CA TRP A 541 32.35 19.12 -22.36
C TRP A 541 31.10 19.53 -23.14
N ALA A 542 31.21 19.46 -24.46
CA ALA A 542 30.10 19.67 -25.37
C ALA A 542 30.33 18.83 -26.62
N ASP A 543 29.28 18.18 -27.11
CA ASP A 543 29.29 17.44 -28.35
C ASP A 543 28.10 17.83 -29.25
N GLY A 544 27.74 16.99 -30.22
CA GLY A 544 26.57 17.23 -31.08
C GLY A 544 25.22 17.20 -30.34
N THR A 545 25.17 16.57 -29.16
CA THR A 545 23.96 16.16 -28.45
C THR A 545 23.82 16.88 -27.09
N PHE A 546 24.94 17.15 -26.41
CA PHE A 546 25.01 17.63 -25.02
C PHE A 546 25.95 18.83 -24.88
N SER A 547 25.71 19.64 -23.84
CA SER A 547 26.68 20.61 -23.33
C SER A 547 26.53 20.72 -21.81
N GLY A 548 27.63 20.67 -21.07
CA GLY A 548 27.55 20.69 -19.61
C GLY A 548 28.89 20.58 -18.90
N LEU A 549 28.80 20.15 -17.64
CA LEU A 549 29.93 19.86 -16.78
C LEU A 549 29.81 18.43 -16.27
N SER A 550 30.92 17.69 -16.34
CA SER A 550 31.03 16.38 -15.70
C SER A 550 31.88 16.49 -14.46
N HIS A 551 31.43 15.81 -13.41
CA HIS A 551 32.14 15.64 -12.17
C HIS A 551 32.51 14.17 -12.00
N SER A 552 33.80 13.85 -11.94
CA SER A 552 34.29 12.49 -11.74
C SER A 552 35.32 12.38 -10.63
N GLY A 553 35.20 11.32 -9.82
CA GLY A 553 36.34 10.77 -9.08
C GLY A 553 36.49 11.10 -7.59
N HIS A 554 35.50 11.67 -6.89
CA HIS A 554 35.63 11.88 -5.43
C HIS A 554 34.98 10.76 -4.62
N HIS A 555 35.74 9.74 -4.23
CA HIS A 555 35.27 8.56 -3.47
C HIS A 555 35.07 8.79 -1.96
N THR A 556 35.38 10.00 -1.46
CA THR A 556 35.45 10.32 -0.03
C THR A 556 34.57 11.50 0.35
N ALA A 557 33.57 11.86 -0.47
CA ALA A 557 32.69 12.95 -0.13
C ALA A 557 31.89 12.62 1.14
N VAL A 558 31.52 13.64 1.91
CA VAL A 558 30.67 13.54 3.09
C VAL A 558 29.45 14.47 2.96
N PRO A 559 28.35 14.22 3.70
CA PRO A 559 27.24 15.16 3.76
C PRO A 559 27.72 16.56 4.14
N GLY A 560 27.33 17.56 3.35
CA GLY A 560 27.80 18.94 3.53
C GLY A 560 28.97 19.35 2.62
N ASP A 561 29.53 18.44 1.83
CA ASP A 561 30.38 18.82 0.70
C ASP A 561 29.54 19.46 -0.40
N TRP A 562 30.15 20.37 -1.19
CA TRP A 562 29.48 21.05 -2.29
C TRP A 562 30.44 21.58 -3.36
N TYR A 563 29.91 21.78 -4.56
CA TYR A 563 30.57 22.54 -5.62
C TYR A 563 29.61 23.59 -6.21
N ILE A 564 30.16 24.64 -6.81
CA ILE A 564 29.39 25.72 -7.44
C ILE A 564 29.68 25.86 -8.92
N VAL A 565 28.63 26.12 -9.69
CA VAL A 565 28.72 26.38 -11.12
C VAL A 565 27.81 27.54 -11.49
N ASP A 566 28.19 28.27 -12.52
CA ASP A 566 27.42 29.41 -13.00
C ASP A 566 26.50 28.98 -14.14
N PHE A 567 25.29 29.52 -14.14
CA PHE A 567 24.33 29.37 -15.22
C PHE A 567 23.94 30.74 -15.76
N GLU A 568 23.91 30.87 -17.09
CA GLU A 568 23.51 32.09 -17.79
C GLU A 568 22.37 31.78 -18.77
N ALA A 569 21.28 32.56 -18.71
CA ALA A 569 20.19 32.49 -19.67
C ALA A 569 20.59 33.21 -20.99
N THR A 570 20.79 32.48 -22.08
CA THR A 570 21.39 33.05 -23.32
C THR A 570 20.39 33.34 -24.43
N ALA A 571 19.21 32.72 -24.43
CA ALA A 571 18.17 32.96 -25.43
C ALA A 571 16.77 32.69 -24.87
N PRO A 572 15.71 33.32 -25.43
CA PRO A 572 14.34 33.16 -24.93
C PRO A 572 13.77 31.76 -25.20
N GLY A 573 12.80 31.38 -24.38
CA GLY A 573 12.08 30.10 -24.44
C GLY A 573 12.44 29.15 -23.30
N ARG A 574 11.82 27.96 -23.31
CA ARG A 574 12.06 26.91 -22.31
C ARG A 574 13.50 26.42 -22.35
N CYS A 575 14.15 26.30 -21.20
CA CYS A 575 15.47 25.72 -21.01
C CYS A 575 15.39 24.66 -19.91
N ILE A 576 15.92 23.47 -20.17
CA ILE A 576 15.98 22.37 -19.19
C ILE A 576 17.45 22.08 -18.92
N VAL A 577 17.82 22.11 -17.65
CA VAL A 577 19.11 21.62 -17.16
C VAL A 577 18.86 20.30 -16.46
N GLU A 578 19.51 19.25 -16.94
CA GLU A 578 19.41 17.90 -16.41
C GLU A 578 20.60 17.61 -15.50
N PHE A 579 20.34 16.86 -14.46
CA PHE A 579 21.32 16.39 -13.52
C PHE A 579 21.27 14.87 -13.46
N ASP A 580 22.36 14.27 -13.93
CA ASP A 580 22.50 12.87 -14.29
C ASP A 580 23.49 12.26 -13.29
N HIS A 581 23.04 11.38 -12.40
CA HIS A 581 23.91 10.79 -11.37
C HIS A 581 24.03 9.26 -11.52
N TRP A 582 25.28 8.77 -11.38
CA TRP A 582 25.58 7.34 -11.38
C TRP A 582 26.14 6.89 -10.02
N ASP A 583 25.45 5.93 -9.37
CA ASP A 583 25.89 5.31 -8.12
C ASP A 583 26.76 4.07 -8.39
N PRO A 584 28.08 4.12 -8.15
CA PRO A 584 28.96 2.96 -8.37
C PRO A 584 28.74 1.83 -7.34
N ALA A 585 28.06 2.08 -6.21
CA ALA A 585 27.69 1.04 -5.25
C ALA A 585 26.46 0.23 -5.72
N ASN A 586 25.68 0.76 -6.66
CA ASN A 586 24.53 0.08 -7.26
C ASN A 586 24.49 0.28 -8.79
N PRO A 587 25.39 -0.39 -9.54
CA PRO A 587 25.56 -0.18 -10.98
C PRO A 587 24.35 -0.59 -11.84
N ASN A 588 23.37 -1.27 -11.25
CA ASN A 588 22.14 -1.70 -11.92
C ASN A 588 21.00 -0.68 -11.80
N VAL A 589 21.14 0.36 -10.98
CA VAL A 589 20.16 1.44 -10.90
C VAL A 589 20.39 2.38 -12.10
N PRO A 590 19.35 2.65 -12.92
CA PRO A 590 19.42 3.65 -13.98
C PRO A 590 19.92 4.99 -13.42
N TRP A 591 20.59 5.78 -14.26
CA TRP A 591 21.03 7.10 -13.85
C TRP A 591 19.83 7.90 -13.31
N ALA A 592 19.96 8.40 -12.09
CA ALA A 592 18.91 9.25 -11.53
C ALA A 592 18.99 10.59 -12.27
N VAL A 593 17.96 10.92 -13.03
CA VAL A 593 17.85 12.16 -13.79
C VAL A 593 16.92 13.11 -13.03
N ARG A 594 17.42 14.29 -12.68
CA ARG A 594 16.62 15.40 -12.13
C ARG A 594 16.64 16.57 -13.11
N GLU A 595 15.55 17.30 -13.22
CA GLU A 595 15.43 18.39 -14.20
C GLU A 595 15.11 19.74 -13.53
N LEU A 596 15.87 20.78 -13.87
CA LEU A 596 15.59 22.17 -13.55
C LEU A 596 14.98 22.84 -14.79
N HIS A 597 13.74 23.30 -14.69
CA HIS A 597 12.98 23.88 -15.78
C HIS A 597 12.94 25.40 -15.62
N PHE A 598 13.62 26.08 -16.54
CA PHE A 598 13.60 27.53 -16.65
C PHE A 598 12.78 27.95 -17.86
N THR A 599 12.09 29.08 -17.73
CA THR A 599 11.50 29.79 -18.88
C THR A 599 12.20 31.12 -19.02
N HIS A 600 12.93 31.30 -20.12
CA HIS A 600 13.64 32.55 -20.39
C HIS A 600 12.73 33.50 -21.15
N VAL A 601 12.49 34.68 -20.60
CA VAL A 601 11.72 35.74 -21.25
C VAL A 601 12.66 36.82 -21.77
N ARG A 602 12.28 37.47 -22.88
CA ARG A 602 12.97 38.70 -23.27
C ARG A 602 12.65 39.75 -22.21
N LEU A 603 13.65 40.48 -21.76
CA LEU A 603 13.38 41.73 -21.07
C LEU A 603 12.70 42.66 -22.08
N PRO A 604 11.55 43.26 -21.76
CA PRO A 604 10.86 44.16 -22.68
C PRO A 604 11.72 45.39 -22.94
N ASP A 605 11.86 45.74 -24.21
CA ASP A 605 12.36 47.04 -24.67
C ASP A 605 11.21 48.04 -24.45
N LEU A 606 11.21 48.65 -23.27
CA LEU A 606 10.10 49.46 -22.77
C LEU A 606 10.10 50.86 -23.39
N ASP A 607 11.24 51.32 -23.92
CA ASP A 607 11.32 52.59 -24.65
C ASP A 607 11.28 52.43 -26.19
N GLY A 608 11.30 51.20 -26.70
CA GLY A 608 11.15 50.86 -28.11
C GLY A 608 12.36 51.25 -28.96
N ASN A 609 13.54 51.41 -28.35
CA ASN A 609 14.74 51.88 -29.02
C ASN A 609 15.55 50.76 -29.73
N GLY A 610 15.11 49.51 -29.58
CA GLY A 610 15.75 48.31 -30.13
C GLY A 610 16.87 47.71 -29.28
N CYS A 611 17.17 48.28 -28.11
CA CYS A 611 18.21 47.87 -27.18
C CYS A 611 17.66 47.82 -25.76
N VAL A 612 17.69 46.64 -25.12
CA VAL A 612 17.40 46.53 -23.69
C VAL A 612 18.59 47.08 -22.89
N ASP A 613 18.42 48.24 -22.25
CA ASP A 613 19.45 48.90 -21.45
C ASP A 613 18.93 49.41 -20.07
N PHE A 614 19.75 50.14 -19.33
CA PHE A 614 19.37 50.64 -17.99
C PHE A 614 18.19 51.63 -18.01
N LYS A 615 17.84 52.21 -19.16
CA LYS A 615 16.66 53.06 -19.32
C LYS A 615 15.38 52.25 -19.32
N ASP A 616 15.40 51.05 -19.90
CA ASP A 616 14.27 50.11 -19.80
C ASP A 616 14.08 49.67 -18.34
N LEU A 617 15.17 49.38 -17.62
CA LEU A 617 15.09 49.08 -16.19
C LEU A 617 14.54 50.28 -15.37
N ALA A 618 14.90 51.51 -15.74
CA ALA A 618 14.38 52.72 -15.12
C ALA A 618 12.88 52.92 -15.41
N LEU A 619 12.41 52.58 -16.62
CA LEU A 619 10.99 52.58 -16.97
C LEU A 619 10.22 51.49 -16.22
N MET A 620 10.79 50.30 -16.10
CA MET A 620 10.20 49.18 -15.36
C MET A 620 10.06 49.51 -13.87
N THR A 621 11.09 50.11 -13.26
CA THR A 621 11.06 50.51 -11.84
C THR A 621 10.08 51.65 -11.55
N GLN A 622 9.79 52.53 -12.52
CA GLN A 622 8.74 53.55 -12.40
C GLN A 622 7.31 52.97 -12.36
N GLN A 623 7.13 51.75 -12.88
CA GLN A 623 5.83 51.05 -12.90
C GLN A 623 5.76 49.93 -11.84
N TRP A 624 6.80 49.75 -11.03
CA TRP A 624 6.88 48.68 -10.02
C TRP A 624 5.81 48.88 -8.94
N MET A 625 4.97 47.84 -8.71
CA MET A 625 3.76 47.83 -7.86
C MET A 625 2.51 48.56 -8.38
N ARG A 626 2.46 49.01 -9.64
CA ARG A 626 1.17 49.36 -10.27
C ARG A 626 0.49 48.10 -10.79
N THR A 627 -0.74 47.86 -10.34
CA THR A 627 -1.55 46.69 -10.71
C THR A 627 -2.59 47.00 -11.80
N ASP A 628 -2.59 48.22 -12.33
CA ASP A 628 -3.61 48.78 -13.22
C ASP A 628 -3.07 49.17 -14.61
N CYS A 629 -1.89 48.66 -14.99
CA CYS A 629 -1.32 48.91 -16.31
C CYS A 629 -2.02 48.07 -17.39
N VAL A 630 -2.35 48.71 -18.52
CA VAL A 630 -2.81 48.05 -19.75
C VAL A 630 -1.56 47.69 -20.57
N GLU A 631 -1.40 46.43 -20.97
CA GLU A 631 -0.27 46.00 -21.80
C GLU A 631 -0.25 46.77 -23.14
N PRO A 632 0.93 47.22 -23.64
CA PRO A 632 1.00 48.03 -24.86
C PRO A 632 0.66 47.27 -26.15
N ASP A 633 0.49 45.95 -26.11
CA ASP A 633 0.33 45.08 -27.28
C ASP A 633 -0.94 44.20 -27.32
N GLY A 634 -1.90 44.43 -26.42
CA GLY A 634 -3.30 44.00 -26.58
C GLY A 634 -3.76 42.83 -25.72
#